data_AF-A0A1V4XQX6-F1
#
_entry.id   AF-A0A1V4XQX6-F1
#
_cell.length_a   1.000
_cell.length_b   1.000
_cell.length_c   1.000
_cell.angle_alpha   90.00
_cell.angle_beta   90.00
_cell.angle_gamma   90.00
#
_symmetry.space_group_name_H-M   'P 1'
#
loop_
_entity.id
_entity.type
_entity.pdbx_description
1 polymer ?
#
loop_
_entity_poly.entity_id
_entity_poly.type
_entity_poly.pdbx_seq_one_letter_code
_entity_poly.pdbx_strand_id
1 'polypeptide(L)'
;MDIYRTLTYNKNTFLEYNRFRKRIFAQLAPKDSESILYLLPWLLSVNRSSIPGYIEHIKHNFRVFNIEAENEILKREPVFKKIFNIRTDAPILKLTDKGLMIEGIYTIGSIGTISQTSHSDCDIWICIDKSQYDKTSYAQFVEKTKLIEDWLNQNQKIPVHFFISNIEDVRRCNFGGVDYESCGSTQKKVLKEEFYRTTILIAGKIPLWWVCYDPHNTMNYDEIARICQSAPSVYYDFIDMGDLDFIDNDESFGAALWQFNKSLTHPLKSILKMLLLKMFLESPKEDLLCHRFRRFILSQSSKPYSFSDPSVFTLTSVMDHCQSQDMDSQTFKFIIKCFYLRYDVKLFSKTMTIKEETAQELFRKYNLDRETIYELNRFANWSYTSQVQFGNLIVMLLVDIYKDISRMASNANGNVAPQDLTILGRKLSASLEKKSHKIQPLHKPLDTLNLPTLTLHFRDGIWQVVPENNTAKVIVEKSDLVHCLAYLSWNGLYFPGQLRMAPNKTYATMPEIINLIRRINEIFGVYDVSSIDFENFLRPAHIEKLFIIINFAMNQNSDDIRQLSVISMNNWGELFVNSFKQLEKFNSFLEKISESSYYVEKFYYAERDAAHYGKILIKTKYLVSQYLTDRNELSGTQN
;
A
#
# COMPACT_ATOMS: atom_id res chain seq x y z
N MET A 1 2.61 -7.15 -44.86
CA MET A 1 1.30 -7.73 -44.50
C MET A 1 0.29 -6.58 -44.44
N ASP A 2 -0.95 -6.76 -44.87
CA ASP A 2 -1.97 -5.70 -44.80
C ASP A 2 -2.19 -5.28 -43.34
N ILE A 3 -1.98 -4.00 -43.02
CA ILE A 3 -2.08 -3.43 -41.66
C ILE A 3 -3.40 -3.82 -40.99
N TYR A 4 -4.49 -3.81 -41.76
CA TYR A 4 -5.82 -4.16 -41.28
C TYR A 4 -5.87 -5.60 -40.79
N ARG A 5 -5.23 -6.53 -41.52
CA ARG A 5 -5.16 -7.95 -41.13
C ARG A 5 -4.35 -8.14 -39.85
N THR A 6 -3.21 -7.46 -39.72
CA THR A 6 -2.36 -7.53 -38.51
C THR A 6 -3.12 -7.01 -37.28
N LEU A 7 -3.71 -5.81 -37.36
CA LEU A 7 -4.48 -5.24 -36.25
C LEU A 7 -5.70 -6.08 -35.89
N THR A 8 -6.40 -6.64 -36.89
CA THR A 8 -7.55 -7.53 -36.66
C THR A 8 -7.14 -8.84 -35.98
N TYR A 9 -6.01 -9.43 -36.38
CA TYR A 9 -5.47 -10.62 -35.71
C TYR A 9 -5.14 -10.32 -34.24
N ASN A 10 -4.40 -9.24 -33.99
CA ASN A 10 -4.00 -8.86 -32.64
C ASN A 10 -5.21 -8.52 -31.76
N LYS A 11 -6.22 -7.82 -32.31
CA LYS A 11 -7.51 -7.56 -31.65
C LYS A 11 -8.15 -8.86 -31.18
N ASN A 12 -8.25 -9.86 -32.04
CA ASN A 12 -8.87 -11.14 -31.69
C ASN A 12 -8.08 -11.86 -30.58
N THR A 13 -6.75 -11.88 -30.68
CA THR A 13 -5.87 -12.49 -29.66
C THR A 13 -5.99 -11.75 -28.32
N PHE A 14 -5.98 -10.42 -28.32
CA PHE A 14 -6.17 -9.61 -27.13
C PHE A 14 -7.54 -9.84 -26.49
N LEU A 15 -8.62 -9.94 -27.27
CA LEU A 15 -9.96 -10.20 -26.73
C LEU A 15 -10.06 -11.60 -26.09
N GLU A 16 -9.40 -12.62 -26.65
CA GLU A 16 -9.30 -13.93 -26.00
C GLU A 16 -8.51 -13.86 -24.68
N TYR A 17 -7.38 -13.13 -24.68
CA TYR A 17 -6.58 -12.90 -23.47
C TYR A 17 -7.38 -12.15 -22.39
N ASN A 18 -8.13 -11.11 -22.79
CA ASN A 18 -8.98 -10.35 -21.88
C ASN A 18 -10.11 -11.23 -21.29
N ARG A 19 -10.70 -12.15 -22.07
CA ARG A 19 -11.66 -13.13 -21.56
C ARG A 19 -11.03 -14.10 -20.57
N PHE A 20 -9.79 -14.54 -20.82
CA PHE A 20 -9.03 -15.34 -19.86
C PHE A 20 -8.85 -14.59 -18.54
N ARG A 21 -8.44 -13.31 -18.56
CA ARG A 21 -8.30 -12.49 -17.35
C ARG A 21 -9.62 -12.25 -16.62
N LYS A 22 -10.71 -11.95 -17.34
CA LYS A 22 -12.07 -11.85 -16.78
C LYS A 22 -12.50 -13.14 -16.09
N ARG A 23 -12.17 -14.31 -16.66
CA ARG A 23 -12.47 -15.61 -16.07
C ARG A 23 -11.71 -15.83 -14.77
N ILE A 24 -10.43 -15.49 -14.71
CA ILE A 24 -9.65 -15.55 -13.46
C ILE A 24 -10.33 -14.67 -12.40
N PHE A 25 -10.67 -13.42 -12.73
CA PHE A 25 -11.34 -12.54 -11.78
C PHE A 25 -12.67 -13.13 -11.30
N ALA A 26 -13.47 -13.69 -12.22
CA ALA A 26 -14.76 -14.30 -11.89
C ALA A 26 -14.65 -15.55 -11.00
N GLN A 27 -13.53 -16.25 -11.02
CA GLN A 27 -13.30 -17.39 -10.13
C GLN A 27 -12.76 -16.96 -8.77
N LEU A 28 -11.90 -15.93 -8.73
CA LEU A 28 -11.30 -15.42 -7.50
C LEU A 28 -12.28 -14.60 -6.65
N ALA A 29 -13.19 -13.85 -7.29
CA ALA A 29 -14.19 -13.03 -6.61
C ALA A 29 -15.53 -13.04 -7.37
N PRO A 30 -16.31 -14.15 -7.34
CA PRO A 30 -17.48 -14.30 -8.20
C PRO A 30 -18.52 -13.19 -8.06
N LYS A 31 -18.87 -12.77 -6.84
CA LYS A 31 -19.86 -11.71 -6.60
C LYS A 31 -19.37 -10.33 -7.01
N ASP A 32 -18.14 -9.99 -6.61
CA ASP A 32 -17.54 -8.68 -6.91
C ASP A 32 -17.29 -8.54 -8.42
N SER A 33 -16.80 -9.60 -9.07
CA SER A 33 -16.55 -9.61 -10.52
C SER A 33 -17.83 -9.43 -11.34
N GLU A 34 -18.96 -10.02 -10.94
CA GLU A 34 -20.22 -9.87 -11.65
C GLU A 34 -20.67 -8.40 -11.63
N SER A 35 -20.52 -7.76 -10.46
CA SER A 35 -20.85 -6.35 -10.27
C SER A 35 -19.91 -5.43 -11.06
N ILE A 36 -18.60 -5.68 -10.99
CA ILE A 36 -17.59 -4.82 -11.62
C ILE A 36 -17.52 -5.02 -13.13
N LEU A 37 -17.58 -6.26 -13.63
CA LEU A 37 -17.41 -6.57 -15.05
C LEU A 37 -18.65 -6.26 -15.89
N TYR A 38 -19.85 -6.37 -15.32
CA TYR A 38 -21.09 -6.31 -16.10
C TYR A 38 -22.11 -5.29 -15.58
N LEU A 39 -22.31 -5.19 -14.27
CA LEU A 39 -23.28 -4.23 -13.72
C LEU A 39 -22.76 -2.79 -13.80
N LEU A 40 -21.48 -2.54 -13.50
CA LEU A 40 -20.89 -1.20 -13.52
C LEU A 40 -21.05 -0.48 -14.88
N PRO A 41 -20.68 -1.07 -16.04
CA PRO A 41 -20.92 -0.43 -17.34
C PRO A 41 -22.40 -0.07 -17.57
N TRP A 42 -23.30 -0.93 -17.09
CA TRP A 42 -24.74 -0.69 -17.17
C TRP A 42 -25.18 0.46 -16.26
N LEU A 43 -24.72 0.54 -15.01
CA LEU A 43 -25.02 1.65 -14.09
C LEU A 43 -24.56 3.00 -14.67
N LEU A 44 -23.37 3.04 -15.26
CA LEU A 44 -22.85 4.25 -15.90
C LEU A 44 -23.75 4.71 -17.05
N SER A 45 -24.32 3.77 -17.80
CA SER A 45 -25.12 4.04 -19.00
C SER A 45 -26.61 4.30 -18.75
N VAL A 46 -27.09 4.23 -17.51
CA VAL A 46 -28.52 4.37 -17.18
C VAL A 46 -28.75 5.45 -16.12
N ASN A 47 -29.67 6.37 -16.35
CA ASN A 47 -30.08 7.38 -15.38
C ASN A 47 -31.56 7.22 -14.98
N ARG A 48 -31.84 6.55 -13.84
CA ARG A 48 -33.19 6.40 -13.27
C ARG A 48 -33.13 6.52 -11.76
N SER A 49 -34.18 7.08 -11.14
CA SER A 49 -34.24 7.36 -9.70
C SER A 49 -34.04 6.15 -8.78
N SER A 50 -34.33 4.93 -9.25
CA SER A 50 -34.13 3.70 -8.47
C SER A 50 -32.71 3.10 -8.58
N ILE A 51 -31.84 3.70 -9.40
CA ILE A 51 -30.52 3.16 -9.72
C ILE A 51 -29.43 4.02 -9.04
N PRO A 52 -28.40 3.40 -8.44
CA PRO A 52 -27.23 4.11 -7.94
C PRO A 52 -26.58 5.00 -9.02
N GLY A 53 -26.21 6.23 -8.66
CA GLY A 53 -25.70 7.21 -9.62
C GLY A 53 -26.76 7.96 -10.41
N TYR A 54 -28.01 7.98 -9.92
CA TYR A 54 -29.03 8.86 -10.48
C TYR A 54 -28.67 10.33 -10.29
N ILE A 55 -28.74 11.09 -11.38
CA ILE A 55 -28.61 12.55 -11.40
C ILE A 55 -29.95 13.15 -11.80
N GLU A 56 -30.51 13.97 -10.91
CA GLU A 56 -31.71 14.75 -11.18
C GLU A 56 -31.40 15.84 -12.22
N HIS A 57 -32.32 16.07 -13.16
CA HIS A 57 -32.14 17.05 -14.24
C HIS A 57 -30.82 16.90 -15.02
N ILE A 58 -30.44 15.65 -15.32
CA ILE A 58 -29.24 15.36 -16.12
C ILE A 58 -29.28 16.08 -17.47
N LYS A 59 -28.21 16.81 -17.81
CA LYS A 59 -28.14 17.57 -19.07
C LYS A 59 -27.97 16.63 -20.27
N HIS A 60 -27.05 15.69 -20.17
CA HIS A 60 -26.78 14.66 -21.16
C HIS A 60 -26.65 13.30 -20.47
N ASN A 61 -27.28 12.27 -21.03
CA ASN A 61 -27.01 10.91 -20.58
C ASN A 61 -25.57 10.52 -20.91
N PHE A 62 -24.97 9.69 -20.06
CA PHE A 62 -23.66 9.07 -20.33
C PHE A 62 -23.88 7.68 -20.91
N ARG A 63 -22.97 7.24 -21.77
CA ARG A 63 -23.09 5.94 -22.47
C ARG A 63 -21.73 5.31 -22.65
N VAL A 64 -21.58 4.07 -22.19
CA VAL A 64 -20.38 3.27 -22.47
C VAL A 64 -20.36 2.87 -23.95
N PHE A 65 -19.21 3.03 -24.59
CA PHE A 65 -19.02 2.69 -25.98
C PHE A 65 -19.48 1.26 -26.27
N ASN A 66 -20.35 1.13 -27.29
CA ASN A 66 -20.89 -0.11 -27.83
C ASN A 66 -21.65 -1.00 -26.81
N ILE A 67 -22.13 -0.46 -25.68
CA ILE A 67 -22.78 -1.25 -24.63
C ILE A 67 -24.05 -1.99 -25.11
N GLU A 68 -24.73 -1.48 -26.13
CA GLU A 68 -25.92 -2.08 -26.74
C GLU A 68 -25.61 -3.31 -27.59
N ALA A 69 -24.35 -3.57 -27.90
CA ALA A 69 -23.89 -4.79 -28.58
C ALA A 69 -23.17 -5.76 -27.62
N GLU A 70 -23.03 -5.41 -26.34
CA GLU A 70 -22.37 -6.24 -25.34
C GLU A 70 -23.29 -7.35 -24.84
N ASN A 71 -23.29 -8.47 -25.58
CA ASN A 71 -24.14 -9.64 -25.34
C ASN A 71 -24.15 -10.12 -23.88
N GLU A 72 -23.00 -10.08 -23.18
CA GLU A 72 -22.91 -10.53 -21.79
C GLU A 72 -23.62 -9.59 -20.81
N ILE A 73 -23.66 -8.29 -21.09
CA ILE A 73 -24.41 -7.30 -20.29
C ILE A 73 -25.89 -7.41 -20.61
N LEU A 74 -26.26 -7.52 -21.89
CA LEU A 74 -27.67 -7.64 -22.31
C LEU A 74 -28.35 -8.87 -21.72
N LYS A 75 -27.65 -10.02 -21.67
CA LYS A 75 -28.17 -11.25 -21.03
C LYS A 75 -28.44 -11.07 -19.54
N ARG A 76 -27.70 -10.18 -18.86
CA ARG A 76 -27.82 -9.89 -17.43
C ARG A 76 -28.78 -8.75 -17.12
N GLU A 77 -29.17 -7.95 -18.12
CA GLU A 77 -30.08 -6.81 -17.96
C GLU A 77 -31.38 -7.17 -17.21
N PRO A 78 -32.05 -8.32 -17.44
CA PRO A 78 -33.24 -8.70 -16.68
C PRO A 78 -32.97 -8.87 -15.17
N VAL A 79 -31.79 -9.39 -14.81
CA VAL A 79 -31.38 -9.54 -13.41
C VAL A 79 -31.11 -8.16 -12.80
N PHE A 80 -30.43 -7.27 -13.53
CA PHE A 80 -30.19 -5.89 -13.08
C PHE A 80 -31.50 -5.12 -12.87
N LYS A 81 -32.46 -5.23 -13.79
CA LYS A 81 -33.81 -4.65 -13.63
C LYS A 81 -34.48 -5.15 -12.36
N LYS A 82 -34.39 -6.44 -12.06
CA LYS A 82 -34.94 -7.02 -10.83
C LYS A 82 -34.27 -6.48 -9.58
N ILE A 83 -32.94 -6.33 -9.58
CA ILE A 83 -32.17 -5.77 -8.45
C ILE A 83 -32.66 -4.35 -8.12
N PHE A 84 -32.93 -3.51 -9.12
CA PHE A 84 -33.34 -2.12 -8.94
C PHE A 84 -34.86 -1.89 -9.07
N ASN A 85 -35.66 -2.95 -8.92
CA ASN A 85 -37.13 -2.92 -8.98
C ASN A 85 -37.71 -2.20 -10.22
N ILE A 86 -37.04 -2.34 -11.37
CA ILE A 86 -37.48 -1.71 -12.62
C ILE A 86 -38.50 -2.62 -13.31
N ARG A 87 -39.77 -2.21 -13.27
CA ARG A 87 -40.90 -2.95 -13.86
C ARG A 87 -41.12 -2.52 -15.32
N THR A 88 -40.29 -3.02 -16.23
CA THR A 88 -40.48 -2.83 -17.67
C THR A 88 -39.83 -3.95 -18.47
N ASP A 89 -40.54 -4.43 -19.49
CA ASP A 89 -40.00 -5.42 -20.43
C ASP A 89 -39.16 -4.77 -21.55
N ALA A 90 -39.25 -3.45 -21.71
CA ALA A 90 -38.47 -2.73 -22.72
C ALA A 90 -36.97 -2.74 -22.37
N PRO A 91 -36.08 -2.85 -23.37
CA PRO A 91 -34.64 -2.62 -23.18
C PRO A 91 -34.40 -1.23 -22.59
N ILE A 92 -33.53 -1.15 -21.57
CA ILE A 92 -33.16 0.13 -20.96
C ILE A 92 -32.03 0.77 -21.75
N LEU A 93 -31.04 -0.04 -22.14
CA LEU A 93 -29.99 0.38 -23.07
C LEU A 93 -30.60 0.50 -24.47
N LYS A 94 -30.82 1.74 -24.91
CA LYS A 94 -31.31 2.05 -26.26
C LYS A 94 -30.21 2.74 -27.04
N LEU A 95 -30.07 2.39 -28.32
CA LEU A 95 -29.22 3.12 -29.24
C LEU A 95 -29.76 4.55 -29.35
N THR A 96 -29.14 5.50 -28.66
CA THR A 96 -29.49 6.92 -28.76
C THR A 96 -28.27 7.71 -29.20
N ASP A 97 -28.43 8.57 -30.21
CA ASP A 97 -27.35 9.35 -30.81
C ASP A 97 -26.87 10.55 -29.98
N LYS A 98 -27.37 10.73 -28.74
CA LYS A 98 -27.19 11.98 -27.97
C LYS A 98 -26.52 11.83 -26.60
N GLY A 99 -25.96 10.65 -26.28
CA GLY A 99 -25.24 10.42 -25.03
C GLY A 99 -23.77 10.84 -25.12
N LEU A 100 -23.22 11.38 -24.04
CA LEU A 100 -21.78 11.62 -23.90
C LEU A 100 -21.06 10.28 -23.70
N MET A 101 -20.01 10.06 -24.49
CA MET A 101 -19.36 8.75 -24.59
C MET A 101 -18.39 8.53 -23.42
N ILE A 102 -18.46 7.34 -22.84
CA ILE A 102 -17.40 6.73 -22.04
C ILE A 102 -16.67 5.78 -22.96
N GLU A 103 -15.45 6.14 -23.31
CA GLU A 103 -14.68 5.54 -24.39
C GLU A 103 -14.11 4.18 -23.99
N GLY A 104 -13.81 3.99 -22.70
CA GLY A 104 -13.38 2.71 -22.17
C GLY A 104 -13.42 2.67 -20.65
N ILE A 105 -13.62 1.46 -20.12
CA ILE A 105 -13.56 1.17 -18.69
C ILE A 105 -12.55 0.04 -18.52
N TYR A 106 -11.58 0.27 -17.64
CA TYR A 106 -10.47 -0.67 -17.42
C TYR A 106 -10.23 -0.85 -15.94
N THR A 107 -9.81 -2.04 -15.52
CA THR A 107 -9.18 -2.22 -14.21
C THR A 107 -7.71 -2.57 -14.37
N ILE A 108 -6.89 -2.12 -13.43
CA ILE A 108 -5.42 -2.25 -13.39
C ILE A 108 -4.99 -2.96 -12.09
N GLY A 109 -3.79 -3.52 -12.09
CA GLY A 109 -3.13 -4.01 -10.89
C GLY A 109 -3.39 -5.49 -10.66
N SER A 110 -3.71 -5.85 -9.41
CA SER A 110 -3.75 -7.27 -8.99
C SER A 110 -5.02 -8.02 -9.42
N ILE A 111 -6.10 -7.31 -9.74
CA ILE A 111 -7.40 -7.89 -10.08
C ILE A 111 -7.30 -8.83 -11.29
N GLY A 112 -7.92 -10.00 -11.16
CA GLY A 112 -7.88 -11.05 -12.16
C GLY A 112 -6.48 -11.62 -12.39
N THR A 113 -5.62 -11.64 -11.36
CA THR A 113 -4.32 -12.32 -11.39
C THR A 113 -4.10 -13.22 -10.18
N ILE A 114 -3.07 -14.06 -10.20
CA ILE A 114 -2.66 -14.83 -9.02
C ILE A 114 -2.26 -13.96 -7.81
N SER A 115 -1.92 -12.68 -8.03
CA SER A 115 -1.55 -11.75 -6.97
C SER A 115 -2.74 -11.09 -6.26
N GLN A 116 -3.97 -11.32 -6.74
CA GLN A 116 -5.21 -10.87 -6.11
C GLN A 116 -5.39 -11.59 -4.77
N THR A 117 -5.53 -10.84 -3.68
CA THR A 117 -5.78 -11.33 -2.32
C THR A 117 -7.03 -10.68 -1.75
N SER A 118 -7.44 -11.10 -0.54
CA SER A 118 -8.53 -10.46 0.20
C SER A 118 -8.28 -8.99 0.58
N HIS A 119 -7.02 -8.54 0.49
CA HIS A 119 -6.61 -7.16 0.78
C HIS A 119 -6.40 -6.33 -0.49
N SER A 120 -6.80 -6.86 -1.66
CA SER A 120 -6.67 -6.15 -2.93
C SER A 120 -7.81 -5.17 -3.13
N ASP A 121 -7.47 -4.01 -3.66
CA ASP A 121 -8.35 -2.98 -4.20
C ASP A 121 -8.60 -3.21 -5.70
N CYS A 122 -9.69 -2.63 -6.21
CA CYS A 122 -10.02 -2.58 -7.63
C CYS A 122 -10.00 -1.12 -8.10
N ASP A 123 -8.86 -0.72 -8.64
CA ASP A 123 -8.70 0.55 -9.33
C ASP A 123 -9.34 0.48 -10.72
N ILE A 124 -10.24 1.40 -11.03
CA ILE A 124 -10.98 1.45 -12.29
C ILE A 124 -10.76 2.78 -12.99
N TRP A 125 -10.22 2.71 -14.20
CA TRP A 125 -10.07 3.86 -15.08
C TRP A 125 -11.32 3.99 -15.94
N ILE A 126 -11.98 5.14 -15.85
CA ILE A 126 -13.14 5.52 -16.65
C ILE A 126 -12.66 6.57 -17.65
N CYS A 127 -12.38 6.13 -18.88
CA CYS A 127 -11.77 6.95 -19.91
C CYS A 127 -12.81 7.71 -20.72
N ILE A 128 -12.62 9.02 -20.84
CA ILE A 128 -13.48 9.92 -21.63
C ILE A 128 -12.64 10.83 -22.53
N ASP A 129 -13.24 11.28 -23.62
CA ASP A 129 -12.75 12.47 -24.33
C ASP A 129 -13.32 13.71 -23.63
N LYS A 130 -12.53 14.33 -22.76
CA LYS A 130 -12.99 15.47 -21.94
C LYS A 130 -13.40 16.67 -22.79
N SER A 131 -12.94 16.78 -24.04
CA SER A 131 -13.34 17.88 -24.95
C SER A 131 -14.82 17.85 -25.32
N GLN A 132 -15.48 16.68 -25.21
CA GLN A 132 -16.91 16.52 -25.46
C GLN A 132 -17.77 16.90 -24.24
N TYR A 133 -17.17 17.13 -23.08
CA TYR A 133 -17.86 17.43 -21.83
C TYR A 133 -17.76 18.92 -21.51
N ASP A 134 -18.89 19.61 -21.47
CA ASP A 134 -18.92 20.93 -20.86
C ASP A 134 -18.84 20.86 -19.32
N LYS A 135 -18.64 22.01 -18.67
CA LYS A 135 -18.45 22.10 -17.22
C LYS A 135 -19.59 21.46 -16.43
N THR A 136 -20.83 21.64 -16.86
CA THR A 136 -22.01 21.08 -16.17
C THR A 136 -22.07 19.57 -16.33
N SER A 137 -21.92 19.07 -17.55
CA SER A 137 -21.99 17.64 -17.84
C SER A 137 -20.83 16.88 -17.22
N TYR A 138 -19.64 17.47 -17.18
CA TYR A 138 -18.49 16.90 -16.46
C TYR A 138 -18.74 16.84 -14.95
N ALA A 139 -19.29 17.90 -14.34
CA ALA A 139 -19.63 17.89 -12.91
C ALA A 139 -20.67 16.80 -12.58
N GLN A 140 -21.73 16.68 -13.40
CA GLN A 140 -22.74 15.63 -13.28
C GLN A 140 -22.14 14.22 -13.48
N PHE A 141 -21.15 14.09 -14.37
CA PHE A 141 -20.44 12.83 -14.58
C PHE A 141 -19.64 12.43 -13.34
N VAL A 142 -18.86 13.36 -12.78
CA VAL A 142 -18.09 13.16 -11.55
C VAL A 142 -19.01 12.77 -10.39
N GLU A 143 -20.11 13.49 -10.21
CA GLU A 143 -21.13 13.19 -9.19
C GLU A 143 -21.70 11.77 -9.38
N LYS A 144 -22.09 11.42 -10.61
CA LYS A 144 -22.61 10.08 -10.92
C LYS A 144 -21.60 8.99 -10.61
N THR A 145 -20.35 9.15 -11.03
CA THR A 145 -19.29 8.17 -10.76
C THR A 145 -19.06 8.03 -9.26
N LYS A 146 -19.12 9.12 -8.49
CA LYS A 146 -18.94 9.08 -7.04
C LYS A 146 -20.05 8.32 -6.33
N LEU A 147 -21.31 8.58 -6.72
CA LEU A 147 -22.46 7.85 -6.20
C LEU A 147 -22.41 6.35 -6.50
N ILE A 148 -21.93 5.96 -7.69
CA ILE A 148 -21.75 4.55 -8.06
C ILE A 148 -20.59 3.92 -7.28
N GLU A 149 -19.47 4.62 -7.15
CA GLU A 149 -18.31 4.18 -6.35
C GLU A 149 -18.72 3.91 -4.89
N ASP A 150 -19.41 4.86 -4.26
CA ASP A 150 -19.86 4.73 -2.87
C ASP A 150 -20.84 3.56 -2.71
N TRP A 151 -21.76 3.39 -3.67
CA TRP A 151 -22.67 2.25 -3.68
C TRP A 151 -21.94 0.91 -3.83
N LEU A 152 -20.95 0.81 -4.73
CA LEU A 152 -20.15 -0.41 -4.87
C LEU A 152 -19.39 -0.71 -3.58
N ASN A 153 -18.75 0.28 -2.96
CA ASN A 153 -18.03 0.10 -1.70
C ASN A 153 -18.93 -0.35 -0.54
N GLN A 154 -20.22 -0.01 -0.55
CA GLN A 154 -21.19 -0.47 0.44
C GLN A 154 -21.71 -1.89 0.17
N ASN A 155 -21.64 -2.38 -1.07
CA ASN A 155 -22.29 -3.63 -1.51
C ASN A 155 -21.30 -4.73 -1.94
N GLN A 156 -20.03 -4.40 -2.12
CA GLN A 156 -18.96 -5.32 -2.53
C GLN A 156 -17.94 -5.52 -1.39
N LYS A 157 -17.19 -6.61 -1.46
CA LYS A 157 -16.10 -6.89 -0.49
C LYS A 157 -14.78 -6.25 -0.92
N ILE A 158 -14.54 -6.19 -2.22
CA ILE A 158 -13.35 -5.56 -2.78
C ILE A 158 -13.57 -4.04 -2.78
N PRO A 159 -12.71 -3.25 -2.12
CA PRO A 159 -12.76 -1.80 -2.23
C PRO A 159 -12.57 -1.37 -3.68
N VAL A 160 -13.42 -0.46 -4.15
CA VAL A 160 -13.40 0.04 -5.53
C VAL A 160 -13.00 1.52 -5.51
N HIS A 161 -12.08 1.89 -6.39
CA HIS A 161 -11.60 3.26 -6.56
C HIS A 161 -11.74 3.70 -8.02
N PHE A 162 -12.46 4.79 -8.27
CA PHE A 162 -12.68 5.32 -9.62
C PHE A 162 -11.74 6.45 -9.97
N PHE A 163 -11.11 6.33 -11.13
CA PHE A 163 -10.25 7.35 -11.72
C PHE A 163 -10.85 7.79 -13.05
N ILE A 164 -11.41 9.00 -13.10
CA ILE A 164 -11.86 9.60 -14.36
C ILE A 164 -10.63 10.09 -15.12
N SER A 165 -10.36 9.46 -16.25
CA SER A 165 -9.14 9.71 -17.04
C SER A 165 -9.50 10.32 -18.38
N ASN A 166 -8.95 11.51 -18.67
CA ASN A 166 -9.03 12.07 -20.01
C ASN A 166 -8.03 11.35 -20.93
N ILE A 167 -8.47 10.93 -22.12
CA ILE A 167 -7.66 10.13 -23.04
C ILE A 167 -6.37 10.84 -23.43
N GLU A 168 -6.45 12.14 -23.69
CA GLU A 168 -5.29 12.93 -24.06
C GLU A 168 -4.25 13.01 -22.93
N ASP A 169 -4.72 13.03 -21.69
CA ASP A 169 -3.87 13.01 -20.51
C ASP A 169 -3.19 11.65 -20.36
N VAL A 170 -3.93 10.53 -20.50
CA VAL A 170 -3.34 9.17 -20.53
C VAL A 170 -2.30 9.03 -21.64
N ARG A 171 -2.60 9.55 -22.84
CA ARG A 171 -1.70 9.55 -23.99
C ARG A 171 -0.35 10.17 -23.68
N ARG A 172 -0.37 11.32 -23.01
CA ARG A 172 0.82 12.08 -22.59
C ARG A 172 1.43 11.63 -21.26
N CYS A 173 0.94 10.53 -20.68
CA CYS A 173 1.28 10.09 -19.33
C CYS A 173 1.03 11.17 -18.26
N ASN A 174 0.04 12.03 -18.45
CA ASN A 174 -0.36 13.03 -17.48
C ASN A 174 -1.47 12.46 -16.59
N PHE A 175 -1.15 12.04 -15.37
CA PHE A 175 -2.14 11.48 -14.44
C PHE A 175 -2.52 12.47 -13.32
N GLY A 176 -2.26 13.77 -13.53
CA GLY A 176 -2.42 14.82 -12.52
C GLY A 176 -1.25 14.87 -11.53
N GLY A 177 -1.33 15.84 -10.61
CA GLY A 177 -0.50 15.83 -9.40
C GLY A 177 -1.20 14.99 -8.35
N VAL A 178 -0.57 13.91 -7.89
CA VAL A 178 -0.93 13.32 -6.61
C VAL A 178 -0.48 14.35 -5.56
N ASP A 179 -1.42 14.97 -4.84
CA ASP A 179 -1.15 16.10 -3.95
C ASP A 179 0.03 15.84 -2.99
N TYR A 180 0.90 16.86 -2.86
CA TYR A 180 1.90 17.12 -1.81
C TYR A 180 2.82 16.01 -1.28
N GLU A 181 2.88 14.83 -1.90
CA GLU A 181 3.94 13.84 -1.66
C GLU A 181 4.95 13.94 -2.81
N SER A 182 6.11 14.57 -2.60
CA SER A 182 7.16 14.84 -3.60
C SER A 182 7.72 13.63 -4.40
N CYS A 183 7.15 12.43 -4.27
CA CYS A 183 7.42 11.26 -5.12
C CYS A 183 6.20 10.80 -5.97
N GLY A 184 5.07 11.52 -5.92
CA GLY A 184 3.84 11.20 -6.65
C GLY A 184 3.82 11.70 -8.10
N SER A 185 4.55 12.80 -8.40
CA SER A 185 4.73 13.29 -9.77
C SER A 185 5.65 12.42 -10.63
N THR A 186 6.35 11.46 -10.01
CA THR A 186 7.44 10.63 -10.57
C THR A 186 7.04 9.16 -10.81
N GLN A 187 5.77 8.85 -11.12
CA GLN A 187 5.36 7.46 -11.47
C GLN A 187 4.45 7.37 -12.70
N LYS A 188 4.47 8.40 -13.54
CA LYS A 188 3.57 8.52 -14.69
C LYS A 188 3.73 7.38 -15.70
N LYS A 189 4.93 7.21 -16.24
CA LYS A 189 5.27 6.15 -17.18
C LYS A 189 5.29 4.78 -16.52
N VAL A 190 5.73 4.69 -15.25
CA VAL A 190 5.67 3.45 -14.45
C VAL A 190 4.22 2.97 -14.31
N LEU A 191 3.27 3.87 -14.04
CA LEU A 191 1.85 3.54 -13.95
C LEU A 191 1.29 3.07 -15.29
N LYS A 192 1.67 3.72 -16.39
CA LYS A 192 1.27 3.31 -17.74
C LYS A 192 1.88 1.95 -18.15
N GLU A 193 3.10 1.65 -17.73
CA GLU A 193 3.71 0.34 -17.89
C GLU A 193 2.89 -0.74 -17.17
N GLU A 194 2.53 -0.49 -15.90
CA GLU A 194 1.68 -1.41 -15.11
C GLU A 194 0.30 -1.56 -15.76
N PHE A 195 -0.28 -0.47 -16.27
CA PHE A 195 -1.55 -0.48 -17.01
C PHE A 195 -1.46 -1.44 -18.20
N TYR A 196 -0.48 -1.25 -19.08
CA TYR A 196 -0.34 -2.07 -20.28
C TYR A 196 -0.07 -3.55 -19.99
N ARG A 197 0.59 -3.86 -18.88
CA ARG A 197 0.84 -5.24 -18.48
C ARG A 197 -0.36 -5.91 -17.80
N THR A 198 -1.11 -5.19 -17.00
CA THR A 198 -2.11 -5.79 -16.08
C THR A 198 -3.56 -5.54 -16.46
N THR A 199 -3.84 -4.60 -17.37
CA THR A 199 -5.20 -4.14 -17.70
C THR A 199 -6.17 -5.25 -18.06
N ILE A 200 -7.40 -5.12 -17.56
CA ILE A 200 -8.58 -5.83 -18.04
C ILE A 200 -9.51 -4.78 -18.64
N LEU A 201 -9.84 -4.93 -19.92
CA LEU A 201 -10.89 -4.16 -20.57
C LEU A 201 -12.24 -4.65 -20.04
N ILE A 202 -12.87 -3.86 -19.16
CA ILE A 202 -14.20 -4.11 -18.61
C ILE A 202 -15.24 -3.94 -19.72
N ALA A 203 -15.29 -2.76 -20.34
CA ALA A 203 -16.16 -2.44 -21.46
C ALA A 203 -15.60 -1.25 -22.28
N GLY A 204 -16.05 -1.08 -23.52
CA GLY A 204 -15.62 0.01 -24.41
C GLY A 204 -14.47 -0.35 -25.36
N LYS A 205 -13.68 0.65 -25.76
CA LYS A 205 -12.64 0.53 -26.79
C LYS A 205 -11.39 -0.21 -26.33
N ILE A 206 -10.70 -0.86 -27.26
CA ILE A 206 -9.43 -1.55 -27.04
C ILE A 206 -8.28 -0.54 -27.14
N PRO A 207 -7.35 -0.48 -26.17
CA PRO A 207 -6.18 0.39 -26.28
C PRO A 207 -5.37 0.04 -27.54
N LEU A 208 -5.13 1.02 -28.41
CA LEU A 208 -4.42 0.82 -29.69
C LEU A 208 -3.06 0.16 -29.48
N TRP A 209 -2.38 0.46 -28.38
CA TRP A 209 -1.12 -0.16 -27.99
C TRP A 209 -1.18 -1.69 -27.96
N TRP A 210 -2.28 -2.29 -27.52
CA TRP A 210 -2.40 -3.75 -27.50
C TRP A 210 -2.45 -4.38 -28.88
N VAL A 211 -2.87 -3.63 -29.91
CA VAL A 211 -3.03 -4.18 -31.27
C VAL A 211 -1.94 -3.71 -32.23
N CYS A 212 -1.20 -2.64 -31.89
CA CYS A 212 -0.08 -2.12 -32.68
C CYS A 212 1.21 -2.93 -32.45
N TYR A 213 1.26 -4.15 -33.00
CA TYR A 213 2.42 -5.05 -32.92
C TYR A 213 2.52 -5.98 -34.13
N ASP A 214 3.72 -6.15 -34.69
CA ASP A 214 3.98 -7.15 -35.73
C ASP A 214 5.32 -7.85 -35.41
N PRO A 215 5.35 -9.19 -35.25
CA PRO A 215 6.58 -9.91 -34.96
C PRO A 215 7.57 -9.94 -36.14
N HIS A 216 7.12 -9.61 -37.35
CA HIS A 216 7.91 -9.70 -38.58
C HIS A 216 8.28 -8.34 -39.19
N ASN A 217 7.62 -7.25 -38.77
CA ASN A 217 7.83 -5.91 -39.30
C ASN A 217 7.94 -4.88 -38.18
N THR A 218 8.75 -3.85 -38.37
CA THR A 218 8.73 -2.69 -37.49
C THR A 218 7.44 -1.90 -37.71
N MET A 219 6.74 -1.56 -36.62
CA MET A 219 5.55 -0.71 -36.65
C MET A 219 5.84 0.61 -35.94
N ASN A 220 5.60 1.74 -36.61
CA ASN A 220 5.68 3.06 -35.99
C ASN A 220 4.32 3.41 -35.39
N TYR A 221 4.24 3.51 -34.05
CA TYR A 221 2.98 3.73 -33.35
C TYR A 221 2.23 4.98 -33.85
N ASP A 222 2.92 6.11 -34.01
CA ASP A 222 2.31 7.37 -34.43
C ASP A 222 1.73 7.31 -35.84
N GLU A 223 2.37 6.55 -36.74
CA GLU A 223 1.84 6.29 -38.06
C GLU A 223 0.57 5.43 -38.00
N ILE A 224 0.57 4.37 -37.19
CA ILE A 224 -0.60 3.50 -37.02
C ILE A 224 -1.75 4.25 -36.36
N ALA A 225 -1.48 5.09 -35.37
CA ALA A 225 -2.47 5.97 -34.76
C ALA A 225 -3.09 6.91 -35.79
N ARG A 226 -2.28 7.54 -36.67
CA ARG A 226 -2.77 8.39 -37.77
C ARG A 226 -3.61 7.62 -38.78
N ILE A 227 -3.24 6.38 -39.12
CA ILE A 227 -4.04 5.50 -39.99
C ILE A 227 -5.39 5.17 -39.33
N CYS A 228 -5.39 4.85 -38.04
CA CYS A 228 -6.63 4.55 -37.32
C CYS A 228 -7.57 5.77 -37.27
N GLN A 229 -7.01 6.96 -37.03
CA GLN A 229 -7.75 8.22 -37.00
C GLN A 229 -8.30 8.63 -38.38
N SER A 230 -7.61 8.32 -39.48
CA SER A 230 -8.07 8.66 -40.84
C SER A 230 -9.16 7.73 -41.37
N ALA A 231 -9.31 6.54 -40.79
CA ALA A 231 -10.34 5.57 -41.12
C ALA A 231 -11.17 5.15 -39.88
N PRO A 232 -11.87 6.08 -39.21
CA PRO A 232 -12.52 5.83 -37.94
C PRO A 232 -13.66 4.82 -38.03
N SER A 233 -14.28 4.61 -39.20
CA SER A 233 -15.29 3.56 -39.40
C SER A 233 -14.70 2.15 -39.43
N VAL A 234 -13.42 2.01 -39.76
CA VAL A 234 -12.70 0.72 -39.81
C VAL A 234 -12.13 0.39 -38.45
N TYR A 235 -11.56 1.39 -37.77
CA TYR A 235 -10.85 1.23 -36.49
C TYR A 235 -11.65 1.83 -35.32
N TYR A 236 -12.98 1.79 -35.43
CA TYR A 236 -13.92 2.46 -34.53
C TYR A 236 -13.81 2.00 -33.06
N ASP A 237 -13.33 0.79 -32.83
CA ASP A 237 -13.22 0.19 -31.51
C ASP A 237 -11.83 0.33 -30.87
N PHE A 238 -10.93 1.10 -31.47
CA PHE A 238 -9.61 1.40 -30.90
C PHE A 238 -9.55 2.79 -30.26
N ILE A 239 -8.77 2.90 -29.18
CA ILE A 239 -8.52 4.15 -28.45
C ILE A 239 -7.02 4.41 -28.36
N ASP A 240 -6.59 5.57 -28.84
CA ASP A 240 -5.19 6.00 -28.74
C ASP A 240 -4.88 6.45 -27.31
N MET A 241 -4.20 5.58 -26.57
CA MET A 241 -3.68 5.85 -25.24
C MET A 241 -2.17 6.15 -25.26
N GLY A 242 -1.56 6.33 -26.43
CA GLY A 242 -0.14 6.63 -26.64
C GLY A 242 0.81 5.46 -26.44
N ASP A 243 1.97 5.47 -27.09
CA ASP A 243 3.02 4.48 -26.82
C ASP A 243 3.71 4.70 -25.46
N LEU A 244 4.65 3.82 -25.15
CA LEU A 244 5.55 3.92 -24.01
C LEU A 244 6.96 3.50 -24.42
N ASP A 245 7.78 4.46 -24.84
CA ASP A 245 9.11 4.15 -25.42
C ASP A 245 10.13 3.72 -24.36
N PHE A 246 10.18 4.45 -23.23
CA PHE A 246 11.11 4.22 -22.13
C PHE A 246 10.56 4.82 -20.84
N ILE A 247 11.05 4.37 -19.68
CA ILE A 247 10.84 5.01 -18.39
C ILE A 247 12.14 5.74 -18.01
N ASP A 248 12.03 6.99 -17.57
CA ASP A 248 13.19 7.76 -17.13
C ASP A 248 13.84 7.12 -15.90
N ASN A 249 15.18 7.18 -15.80
CA ASN A 249 15.88 6.65 -14.64
C ASN A 249 15.47 7.40 -13.36
N ASP A 250 15.29 8.71 -13.45
CA ASP A 250 14.83 9.54 -12.33
C ASP A 250 13.40 9.16 -11.90
N GLU A 251 12.54 8.84 -12.86
CA GLU A 251 11.20 8.34 -12.58
C GLU A 251 11.25 6.96 -11.90
N SER A 252 12.06 6.03 -12.41
CA SER A 252 12.23 4.70 -11.82
C SER A 252 12.80 4.78 -10.40
N PHE A 253 13.73 5.71 -10.16
CA PHE A 253 14.29 5.97 -8.84
C PHE A 253 13.24 6.56 -7.88
N GLY A 254 12.53 7.61 -8.29
CA GLY A 254 11.46 8.21 -7.49
C GLY A 254 10.34 7.22 -7.17
N ALA A 255 9.98 6.37 -8.14
CA ALA A 255 9.06 5.26 -7.94
C ALA A 255 9.60 4.25 -6.91
N ALA A 256 10.88 3.90 -6.97
CA ALA A 256 11.49 2.94 -6.04
C ALA A 256 11.52 3.47 -4.62
N LEU A 257 11.81 4.76 -4.47
CA LEU A 257 11.76 5.47 -3.19
C LEU A 257 10.34 5.45 -2.58
N TRP A 258 9.33 5.73 -3.40
CA TRP A 258 7.93 5.65 -2.96
C TRP A 258 7.54 4.23 -2.56
N GLN A 259 7.92 3.21 -3.34
CA GLN A 259 7.67 1.80 -3.00
C GLN A 259 8.38 1.42 -1.70
N PHE A 260 9.60 1.89 -1.48
CA PHE A 260 10.31 1.68 -0.22
C PHE A 260 9.54 2.30 0.96
N ASN A 261 9.04 3.52 0.82
CA ASN A 261 8.22 4.12 1.87
C ASN A 261 6.95 3.30 2.17
N LYS A 262 6.24 2.82 1.13
CA LYS A 262 5.10 1.92 1.31
C LYS A 262 5.50 0.54 1.86
N SER A 263 6.75 0.12 1.69
CA SER A 263 7.26 -1.16 2.21
C SER A 263 7.35 -1.20 3.73
N LEU A 264 7.41 -0.04 4.39
CA LEU A 264 7.47 0.06 5.85
C LEU A 264 6.16 -0.38 6.52
N THR A 265 5.04 -0.38 5.78
CA THR A 265 3.74 -0.91 6.21
C THR A 265 3.33 -2.17 5.44
N HIS A 266 3.53 -2.19 4.11
CA HIS A 266 3.16 -3.31 3.24
C HIS A 266 4.37 -3.86 2.48
N PRO A 267 5.29 -4.56 3.18
CA PRO A 267 6.59 -4.92 2.62
C PRO A 267 6.50 -5.90 1.45
N LEU A 268 5.66 -6.94 1.58
CA LEU A 268 5.59 -8.02 0.59
C LEU A 268 5.13 -7.54 -0.81
N LYS A 269 4.20 -6.57 -0.88
CA LYS A 269 3.77 -5.97 -2.16
C LYS A 269 4.91 -5.14 -2.78
N SER A 270 5.68 -4.47 -1.93
CA SER A 270 6.73 -3.53 -2.34
C SER A 270 7.99 -4.22 -2.86
N ILE A 271 8.34 -5.42 -2.35
CA ILE A 271 9.51 -6.18 -2.83
C ILE A 271 9.45 -6.39 -4.35
N LEU A 272 8.32 -6.88 -4.90
CA LEU A 272 8.21 -7.13 -6.35
C LEU A 272 8.34 -5.84 -7.15
N LYS A 273 7.67 -4.77 -6.69
CA LYS A 273 7.66 -3.49 -7.39
C LYS A 273 9.06 -2.86 -7.38
N MET A 274 9.77 -2.92 -6.26
CA MET A 274 11.15 -2.43 -6.18
C MET A 274 12.12 -3.26 -7.04
N LEU A 275 12.01 -4.59 -7.04
CA LEU A 275 12.84 -5.43 -7.90
C LEU A 275 12.54 -5.22 -9.39
N LEU A 276 11.28 -4.96 -9.76
CA LEU A 276 10.90 -4.59 -11.12
C LEU A 276 11.53 -3.25 -11.54
N LEU A 277 11.51 -2.24 -10.66
CA LEU A 277 12.14 -0.95 -10.92
C LEU A 277 13.67 -1.07 -11.02
N LYS A 278 14.29 -1.92 -10.18
CA LYS A 278 15.71 -2.28 -10.30
C LYS A 278 16.00 -2.92 -11.66
N MET A 279 15.17 -3.87 -12.10
CA MET A 279 15.30 -4.49 -13.41
C MET A 279 15.21 -3.45 -14.54
N PHE A 280 14.31 -2.46 -14.45
CA PHE A 280 14.23 -1.37 -15.44
C PHE A 280 15.49 -0.51 -15.47
N LEU A 281 16.10 -0.23 -14.31
CA LEU A 281 17.36 0.52 -14.23
C LEU A 281 18.56 -0.25 -14.80
N GLU A 282 18.52 -1.58 -14.76
CA GLU A 282 19.61 -2.47 -15.23
C GLU A 282 19.41 -2.93 -16.69
N SER A 283 18.20 -2.82 -17.23
CA SER A 283 17.85 -3.25 -18.59
C SER A 283 18.02 -2.11 -19.61
N PRO A 284 18.14 -2.43 -20.91
CA PRO A 284 18.03 -1.42 -21.96
C PRO A 284 16.73 -0.63 -21.83
N LYS A 285 16.78 0.70 -22.02
CA LYS A 285 15.68 1.63 -21.75
C LYS A 285 14.40 1.28 -22.52
N GLU A 286 14.54 0.72 -23.72
CA GLU A 286 13.45 0.38 -24.62
C GLU A 286 12.85 -1.02 -24.34
N ASP A 287 13.51 -1.88 -23.56
CA ASP A 287 13.04 -3.26 -23.28
C ASP A 287 12.08 -3.32 -22.07
N LEU A 288 11.04 -2.48 -22.11
CA LEU A 288 10.04 -2.43 -21.05
C LEU A 288 9.27 -3.75 -20.96
N LEU A 289 8.93 -4.14 -19.74
CA LEU A 289 8.27 -5.42 -19.47
C LEU A 289 6.87 -5.50 -20.11
N CYS A 290 6.14 -4.39 -20.21
CA CYS A 290 4.88 -4.33 -20.95
C CYS A 290 5.06 -4.76 -22.42
N HIS A 291 6.09 -4.29 -23.12
CA HIS A 291 6.36 -4.68 -24.51
C HIS A 291 6.70 -6.16 -24.64
N ARG A 292 7.53 -6.68 -23.74
CA ARG A 292 7.84 -8.11 -23.64
C ARG A 292 6.58 -8.94 -23.42
N PHE A 293 5.68 -8.47 -22.56
CA PHE A 293 4.42 -9.13 -22.27
C PHE A 293 3.44 -9.10 -23.46
N ARG A 294 3.26 -7.94 -24.11
CA ARG A 294 2.45 -7.81 -25.33
C ARG A 294 2.94 -8.76 -26.42
N ARG A 295 4.26 -8.78 -26.66
CA ARG A 295 4.87 -9.73 -27.59
C ARG A 295 4.52 -11.17 -27.22
N PHE A 296 4.71 -11.57 -25.97
CA PHE A 296 4.41 -12.92 -25.49
C PHE A 296 2.94 -13.33 -25.70
N ILE A 297 2.01 -12.41 -25.46
CA ILE A 297 0.57 -12.66 -25.63
C ILE A 297 0.15 -12.68 -27.11
N LEU A 298 0.75 -11.85 -27.97
CA LEU A 298 0.36 -11.75 -29.38
C LEU A 298 1.09 -12.75 -30.28
N SER A 299 2.24 -13.28 -29.86
CA SER A 299 3.03 -14.26 -30.61
C SER A 299 2.52 -15.70 -30.50
N GLN A 300 1.27 -15.90 -30.05
CA GLN A 300 0.70 -17.24 -29.90
C GLN A 300 0.50 -17.88 -31.28
N SER A 301 1.01 -19.10 -31.46
CA SER A 301 1.13 -19.76 -32.77
C SER A 301 -0.12 -20.52 -33.22
N SER A 302 -0.96 -21.01 -32.30
CA SER A 302 -2.19 -21.74 -32.62
C SER A 302 -3.19 -21.78 -31.46
N LYS A 303 -4.48 -22.03 -31.75
CA LYS A 303 -5.55 -22.18 -30.76
C LYS A 303 -5.65 -23.65 -30.26
N PRO A 304 -6.05 -23.91 -29.00
CA PRO A 304 -6.35 -22.92 -27.95
C PRO A 304 -5.07 -22.23 -27.45
N TYR A 305 -5.15 -20.93 -27.20
CA TYR A 305 -4.01 -20.16 -26.70
C TYR A 305 -3.69 -20.55 -25.26
N SER A 306 -2.40 -20.59 -24.92
CA SER A 306 -1.91 -20.78 -23.56
C SER A 306 -1.40 -19.44 -23.03
N PHE A 307 -2.32 -18.65 -22.46
CA PHE A 307 -1.97 -17.34 -21.92
C PHE A 307 -1.32 -17.46 -20.54
N SER A 308 -0.34 -16.59 -20.29
CA SER A 308 0.27 -16.44 -18.97
C SER A 308 -0.42 -15.32 -18.19
N ASP A 309 -0.56 -15.54 -16.89
CA ASP A 309 -0.96 -14.52 -15.94
C ASP A 309 0.12 -13.42 -15.85
N PRO A 310 -0.24 -12.12 -15.81
CA PRO A 310 0.76 -11.04 -15.74
C PRO A 310 1.64 -11.08 -14.49
N SER A 311 1.10 -11.50 -13.34
CA SER A 311 1.88 -11.58 -12.10
C SER A 311 2.86 -12.74 -12.16
N VAL A 312 2.48 -13.86 -12.79
CA VAL A 312 3.42 -14.95 -13.13
C VAL A 312 4.50 -14.44 -14.07
N PHE A 313 4.13 -13.78 -15.16
CA PHE A 313 5.09 -13.27 -16.15
C PHE A 313 6.06 -12.25 -15.56
N THR A 314 5.54 -11.34 -14.72
CA THR A 314 6.33 -10.32 -14.03
C THR A 314 7.29 -10.94 -13.05
N LEU A 315 6.80 -11.83 -12.18
CA LEU A 315 7.66 -12.51 -11.23
C LEU A 315 8.73 -13.31 -11.96
N THR A 316 8.35 -14.05 -12.99
CA THR A 316 9.28 -14.85 -13.78
C THR A 316 10.38 -13.98 -14.38
N SER A 317 10.01 -12.86 -14.98
CA SER A 317 10.97 -11.93 -15.61
C SER A 317 11.92 -11.31 -14.59
N VAL A 318 11.39 -10.89 -13.44
CA VAL A 318 12.20 -10.31 -12.35
C VAL A 318 13.15 -11.34 -11.75
N MET A 319 12.69 -12.57 -11.49
CA MET A 319 13.54 -13.60 -10.90
C MET A 319 14.61 -14.08 -11.89
N ASP A 320 14.25 -14.27 -13.17
CA ASP A 320 15.22 -14.64 -14.21
C ASP A 320 16.28 -13.54 -14.37
N HIS A 321 15.89 -12.27 -14.27
CA HIS A 321 16.82 -11.14 -14.26
C HIS A 321 17.72 -11.15 -13.02
N CYS A 322 17.16 -11.32 -11.82
CA CYS A 322 17.95 -11.41 -10.59
C CYS A 322 18.98 -12.54 -10.65
N GLN A 323 18.62 -13.68 -11.24
CA GLN A 323 19.53 -14.80 -11.44
C GLN A 323 20.64 -14.47 -12.44
N SER A 324 20.34 -13.69 -13.50
CA SER A 324 21.36 -13.22 -14.46
C SER A 324 22.35 -12.20 -13.89
N GLN A 325 21.98 -11.56 -12.77
CA GLN A 325 22.82 -10.60 -12.04
C GLN A 325 23.56 -11.26 -10.86
N ASP A 326 23.73 -12.58 -10.88
CA ASP A 326 24.45 -13.37 -9.87
C ASP A 326 23.95 -13.14 -8.42
N MET A 327 22.65 -12.91 -8.23
CA MET A 327 22.05 -12.81 -6.90
C MET A 327 22.31 -14.07 -6.08
N ASP A 328 22.70 -13.90 -4.81
CA ASP A 328 23.02 -15.02 -3.95
C ASP A 328 21.81 -15.96 -3.75
N SER A 329 22.10 -17.25 -3.65
CA SER A 329 21.06 -18.29 -3.61
C SER A 329 20.14 -18.18 -2.39
N GLN A 330 20.61 -17.64 -1.26
CA GLN A 330 19.79 -17.52 -0.05
C GLN A 330 18.78 -16.39 -0.19
N THR A 331 19.22 -15.22 -0.66
CA THR A 331 18.36 -14.08 -0.98
C THR A 331 17.35 -14.44 -2.06
N PHE A 332 17.80 -15.12 -3.13
CA PHE A 332 16.92 -15.58 -4.19
C PHE A 332 15.79 -16.48 -3.64
N LYS A 333 16.13 -17.49 -2.83
CA LYS A 333 15.13 -18.37 -2.20
C LYS A 333 14.22 -17.61 -1.27
N PHE A 334 14.75 -16.66 -0.50
CA PHE A 334 13.96 -15.85 0.42
C PHE A 334 12.95 -14.95 -0.30
N ILE A 335 13.32 -14.35 -1.44
CA ILE A 335 12.41 -13.59 -2.30
C ILE A 335 11.26 -14.49 -2.79
N ILE A 336 11.54 -15.73 -3.21
CA ILE A 336 10.49 -16.69 -3.59
C ILE A 336 9.54 -17.00 -2.42
N LYS A 337 10.05 -17.16 -1.18
CA LYS A 337 9.20 -17.31 0.01
C LYS A 337 8.32 -16.08 0.23
N CYS A 338 8.86 -14.87 0.05
CA CYS A 338 8.10 -13.63 0.15
C CYS A 338 6.96 -13.59 -0.87
N PHE A 339 7.20 -14.00 -2.11
CA PHE A 339 6.15 -14.02 -3.14
C PHE A 339 5.09 -15.09 -2.92
N TYR A 340 5.48 -16.25 -2.42
CA TYR A 340 4.53 -17.28 -2.01
C TYR A 340 3.52 -16.75 -0.98
N LEU A 341 4.02 -16.03 0.04
CA LEU A 341 3.16 -15.39 1.05
C LEU A 341 2.39 -14.20 0.48
N ARG A 342 3.02 -13.37 -0.36
CA ARG A 342 2.37 -12.20 -0.99
C ARG A 342 1.15 -12.59 -1.82
N TYR A 343 1.25 -13.68 -2.58
CA TYR A 343 0.17 -14.14 -3.45
C TYR A 343 -0.91 -14.92 -2.68
N ASP A 344 -0.67 -15.20 -1.39
CA ASP A 344 -1.56 -15.98 -0.53
C ASP A 344 -1.93 -17.33 -1.18
N VAL A 345 -0.90 -18.03 -1.66
CA VAL A 345 -1.03 -19.32 -2.34
C VAL A 345 -0.98 -20.44 -1.31
N LYS A 346 -1.80 -21.48 -1.50
CA LYS A 346 -1.83 -22.68 -0.65
C LYS A 346 -1.65 -23.98 -1.47
N LEU A 347 -0.48 -24.13 -2.12
CA LEU A 347 -0.12 -25.34 -2.86
C LEU A 347 -0.18 -26.58 -1.97
N PHE A 348 -0.63 -27.70 -2.54
CA PHE A 348 -0.82 -28.99 -1.83
C PHE A 348 -1.83 -28.92 -0.67
N SER A 349 -2.70 -27.91 -0.63
CA SER A 349 -3.84 -27.92 0.27
C SER A 349 -4.97 -28.81 -0.26
N LYS A 350 -5.99 -29.08 0.57
CA LYS A 350 -7.13 -29.91 0.18
C LYS A 350 -7.95 -29.32 -0.97
N THR A 351 -7.92 -28.00 -1.13
CA THR A 351 -8.68 -27.25 -2.12
C THR A 351 -7.73 -26.44 -2.98
N MET A 352 -7.54 -26.85 -4.22
CA MET A 352 -6.76 -26.10 -5.20
C MET A 352 -7.72 -25.20 -5.98
N THR A 353 -7.48 -23.89 -5.96
CA THR A 353 -8.20 -22.95 -6.83
C THR A 353 -7.40 -22.71 -8.11
N ILE A 354 -7.97 -21.97 -9.05
CA ILE A 354 -7.25 -21.52 -10.25
C ILE A 354 -5.95 -20.77 -9.91
N LYS A 355 -5.89 -20.11 -8.74
CA LYS A 355 -4.69 -19.45 -8.24
C LYS A 355 -3.58 -20.47 -8.01
N GLU A 356 -3.85 -21.53 -7.24
CA GLU A 356 -2.88 -22.57 -6.96
C GLU A 356 -2.47 -23.34 -8.23
N GLU A 357 -3.42 -23.63 -9.13
CA GLU A 357 -3.15 -24.28 -10.42
C GLU A 357 -2.18 -23.44 -11.26
N THR A 358 -2.45 -22.13 -11.38
CA THR A 358 -1.61 -21.19 -12.15
C THR A 358 -0.25 -20.97 -11.50
N ALA A 359 -0.18 -20.96 -10.17
CA ALA A 359 1.06 -20.75 -9.42
C ALA A 359 1.97 -21.99 -9.33
N GLN A 360 1.43 -23.19 -9.58
CA GLN A 360 2.17 -24.44 -9.38
C GLN A 360 3.43 -24.52 -10.26
N GLU A 361 3.31 -24.17 -11.55
CA GLU A 361 4.45 -24.19 -12.48
C GLU A 361 5.52 -23.17 -12.10
N LEU A 362 5.09 -21.99 -11.64
CA LEU A 362 5.97 -20.91 -11.20
C LEU A 362 6.86 -21.34 -10.02
N PHE A 363 6.26 -21.88 -8.96
CA PHE A 363 7.04 -22.30 -7.78
C PHE A 363 7.83 -23.59 -8.02
N ARG A 364 7.40 -24.43 -8.98
CA ARG A 364 8.21 -25.56 -9.45
C ARG A 364 9.45 -25.09 -10.22
N LYS A 365 9.33 -24.07 -11.09
CA LYS A 365 10.46 -23.49 -11.84
C LYS A 365 11.57 -23.02 -10.90
N TYR A 366 11.21 -22.37 -9.80
CA TYR A 366 12.16 -21.84 -8.82
C TYR A 366 12.51 -22.80 -7.67
N ASN A 367 12.18 -24.09 -7.83
CA ASN A 367 12.55 -25.17 -6.91
C ASN A 367 12.19 -24.90 -5.43
N LEU A 368 10.99 -24.33 -5.19
CA LEU A 368 10.48 -24.20 -3.83
C LEU A 368 10.07 -25.60 -3.34
N ASP A 369 10.87 -26.16 -2.43
CA ASP A 369 10.70 -27.53 -1.98
C ASP A 369 9.41 -27.72 -1.16
N ARG A 370 8.97 -28.98 -1.07
CA ARG A 370 7.70 -29.31 -0.40
C ARG A 370 7.72 -28.98 1.09
N GLU A 371 8.85 -29.11 1.77
CA GLU A 371 8.96 -28.82 3.20
C GLU A 371 8.75 -27.33 3.45
N THR A 372 9.43 -26.48 2.68
CA THR A 372 9.23 -25.03 2.69
C THR A 372 7.77 -24.66 2.36
N ILE A 373 7.15 -25.30 1.37
CA ILE A 373 5.73 -25.04 1.04
C ILE A 373 4.81 -25.38 2.21
N TYR A 374 5.01 -26.51 2.88
CA TYR A 374 4.21 -26.88 4.06
C TYR A 374 4.44 -25.90 5.23
N GLU A 375 5.66 -25.41 5.41
CA GLU A 375 6.01 -24.39 6.40
C GLU A 375 5.25 -23.08 6.13
N LEU A 376 5.34 -22.56 4.89
CA LEU A 376 4.69 -21.31 4.47
C LEU A 376 3.16 -21.41 4.44
N ASN A 377 2.61 -22.58 4.11
CA ASN A 377 1.16 -22.80 4.21
C ASN A 377 0.64 -22.57 5.62
N ARG A 378 1.46 -22.86 6.63
CA ARG A 378 1.18 -22.69 8.06
C ARG A 378 1.65 -21.34 8.61
N PHE A 379 1.94 -20.35 7.77
CA PHE A 379 2.40 -19.02 8.21
C PHE A 379 1.47 -18.37 9.25
N ALA A 380 0.15 -18.54 9.09
CA ALA A 380 -0.85 -18.07 10.05
C ALA A 380 -0.75 -18.74 11.42
N ASN A 381 0.00 -19.84 11.56
CA ASN A 381 0.26 -20.54 12.82
C ASN A 381 1.73 -20.41 13.26
N TRP A 382 2.55 -19.64 12.55
CA TRP A 382 3.93 -19.41 12.96
C TRP A 382 3.96 -18.73 14.33
N SER A 383 4.98 -19.06 15.12
CA SER A 383 5.19 -18.37 16.39
C SER A 383 5.46 -16.87 16.15
N TYR A 384 5.08 -16.03 17.11
CA TYR A 384 5.47 -14.61 17.15
C TYR A 384 6.95 -14.40 16.79
N THR A 385 7.82 -15.21 17.38
CA THR A 385 9.26 -15.21 17.14
C THR A 385 9.63 -15.37 15.67
N SER A 386 9.06 -16.39 15.04
CA SER A 386 9.35 -16.74 13.64
C SER A 386 8.85 -15.62 12.71
N GLN A 387 7.68 -15.05 13.00
CA GLN A 387 7.14 -13.92 12.22
C GLN A 387 8.01 -12.67 12.35
N VAL A 388 8.47 -12.31 13.55
CA VAL A 388 9.37 -11.17 13.76
C VAL A 388 10.72 -11.40 13.06
N GLN A 389 11.28 -12.61 13.14
CA GLN A 389 12.51 -12.96 12.42
C GLN A 389 12.34 -12.82 10.91
N PHE A 390 11.23 -13.31 10.37
CA PHE A 390 10.90 -13.17 8.95
C PHE A 390 10.71 -11.70 8.54
N GLY A 391 10.04 -10.90 9.37
CA GLY A 391 9.89 -9.45 9.16
C GLY A 391 11.22 -8.70 9.15
N ASN A 392 12.16 -9.07 10.01
CA ASN A 392 13.51 -8.49 9.99
C ASN A 392 14.27 -8.83 8.70
N LEU A 393 14.18 -10.07 8.21
CA LEU A 393 14.80 -10.48 6.95
C LEU A 393 14.20 -9.73 5.75
N ILE A 394 12.87 -9.50 5.75
CA ILE A 394 12.18 -8.68 4.76
C ILE A 394 12.76 -7.26 4.72
N VAL A 395 12.93 -6.64 5.89
CA VAL A 395 13.44 -5.27 5.96
C VAL A 395 14.89 -5.17 5.54
N MET A 396 15.73 -6.16 5.89
CA MET A 396 17.10 -6.23 5.36
C MET A 396 17.12 -6.32 3.84
N LEU A 397 16.29 -7.21 3.26
CA LEU A 397 16.14 -7.32 1.81
C LEU A 397 15.72 -6.00 1.16
N LEU A 398 14.71 -5.31 1.70
CA LEU A 398 14.24 -4.02 1.19
C LEU A 398 15.35 -2.96 1.22
N VAL A 399 16.12 -2.90 2.31
CA VAL A 399 17.26 -2.00 2.46
C VAL A 399 18.34 -2.30 1.43
N ASP A 400 18.61 -3.57 1.15
CA ASP A 400 19.63 -3.97 0.17
C ASP A 400 19.17 -3.63 -1.26
N ILE A 401 17.91 -3.91 -1.62
CA ILE A 401 17.35 -3.49 -2.92
C ILE A 401 17.42 -1.96 -3.06
N TYR A 402 17.11 -1.22 -2.01
CA TYR A 402 17.22 0.24 -2.03
C TYR A 402 18.68 0.70 -2.25
N LYS A 403 19.64 0.15 -1.51
CA LYS A 403 21.06 0.50 -1.67
C LYS A 403 21.54 0.22 -3.10
N ASP A 404 21.09 -0.86 -3.72
CA ASP A 404 21.41 -1.17 -5.11
C ASP A 404 20.89 -0.09 -6.06
N ILE A 405 19.59 0.23 -5.96
CA ILE A 405 18.95 1.27 -6.76
C ILE A 405 19.61 2.64 -6.55
N SER A 406 19.95 2.99 -5.30
CA SER A 406 20.62 4.24 -4.94
C SER A 406 22.05 4.33 -5.49
N ARG A 407 22.80 3.22 -5.51
CA ARG A 407 24.12 3.16 -6.15
C ARG A 407 24.02 3.40 -7.66
N MET A 408 23.02 2.81 -8.33
CA MET A 408 22.80 3.02 -9.77
C MET A 408 22.44 4.47 -10.09
N ALA A 409 21.57 5.08 -9.28
CA ALA A 409 21.18 6.47 -9.46
C ALA A 409 22.36 7.44 -9.27
N SER A 410 23.23 7.21 -8.28
CA SER A 410 24.44 8.02 -8.06
C SER A 410 25.41 7.98 -9.25
N ASN A 411 25.48 6.86 -9.97
CA ASN A 411 26.38 6.69 -11.11
C ASN A 411 25.83 7.30 -12.42
N ALA A 412 24.51 7.46 -12.53
CA ALA A 412 23.83 7.96 -13.72
C ALA A 412 23.55 9.48 -13.60
N ASN A 413 24.59 10.32 -13.74
CA ASN A 413 24.52 11.79 -13.85
C ASN A 413 23.36 12.46 -13.06
N GLY A 414 23.50 12.36 -11.73
CA GLY A 414 22.89 13.15 -10.67
C GLY A 414 21.83 14.18 -11.01
N ASN A 415 20.57 13.82 -10.76
CA ASN A 415 19.54 14.74 -10.26
C ASN A 415 18.50 14.00 -9.41
N VAL A 416 18.96 13.06 -8.56
CA VAL A 416 18.13 12.72 -7.40
C VAL A 416 18.08 13.96 -6.52
N ALA A 417 16.89 14.50 -6.29
CA ALA A 417 16.74 15.64 -5.39
C ALA A 417 17.40 15.29 -4.05
N PRO A 418 18.45 16.00 -3.59
CA PRO A 418 19.15 15.68 -2.34
C PRO A 418 18.21 15.60 -1.12
N GLN A 419 17.06 16.26 -1.24
CA GLN A 419 15.94 16.22 -0.31
C GLN A 419 15.34 14.80 -0.17
N ASP A 420 15.09 14.09 -1.26
CA ASP A 420 14.52 12.74 -1.27
C ASP A 420 15.42 11.72 -0.57
N LEU A 421 16.73 11.80 -0.85
CA LEU A 421 17.74 10.98 -0.16
C LEU A 421 17.82 11.31 1.33
N THR A 422 17.69 12.60 1.68
CA THR A 422 17.70 13.05 3.09
C THR A 422 16.49 12.51 3.84
N ILE A 423 15.30 12.64 3.24
CA ILE A 423 14.04 12.12 3.79
C ILE A 423 14.17 10.63 4.05
N LEU A 424 14.64 9.86 3.06
CA LEU A 424 14.74 8.43 3.21
C LEU A 424 15.81 8.03 4.22
N GLY A 425 16.99 8.63 4.17
CA GLY A 425 18.07 8.36 5.11
C GLY A 425 17.60 8.55 6.56
N ARG A 426 16.80 9.60 6.82
CA ARG A 426 16.22 9.87 8.13
C ARG A 426 15.07 8.92 8.48
N LYS A 427 14.21 8.52 7.53
CA LYS A 427 13.20 7.45 7.73
C LYS A 427 13.83 6.11 8.07
N LEU A 428 14.91 5.73 7.37
CA LEU A 428 15.71 4.54 7.64
C LEU A 428 16.36 4.62 9.02
N SER A 429 16.96 5.76 9.38
CA SER A 429 17.49 6.00 10.73
C SER A 429 16.39 5.84 11.79
N ALA A 430 15.24 6.47 11.60
CA ALA A 430 14.10 6.36 12.51
C ALA A 430 13.59 4.92 12.65
N SER A 431 13.58 4.15 11.56
CA SER A 431 13.09 2.78 11.56
C SER A 431 14.09 1.75 12.07
N LEU A 432 15.39 1.90 11.75
CA LEU A 432 16.39 0.82 11.87
C LEU A 432 17.52 1.13 12.83
N GLU A 433 17.88 2.41 12.99
CA GLU A 433 19.05 2.79 13.79
C GLU A 433 18.75 2.62 15.28
N LYS A 434 19.59 1.83 15.94
CA LYS A 434 19.55 1.65 17.39
C LYS A 434 20.22 2.85 18.07
N LYS A 435 19.40 3.69 18.70
CA LYS A 435 19.86 4.83 19.50
C LYS A 435 19.70 4.54 20.99
N SER A 436 20.51 5.17 21.83
CA SER A 436 20.34 5.05 23.29
C SER A 436 18.94 5.51 23.68
N HIS A 437 18.30 4.81 24.63
CA HIS A 437 16.94 5.08 25.13
C HIS A 437 15.80 4.95 24.11
N LYS A 438 16.07 4.80 22.82
CA LYS A 438 15.06 4.61 21.78
C LYS A 438 14.34 3.26 21.92
N ILE A 439 13.03 3.28 21.75
CA ILE A 439 12.21 2.09 21.58
C ILE A 439 12.34 1.64 20.13
N GLN A 440 12.99 0.49 19.92
CA GLN A 440 13.17 -0.05 18.57
C GLN A 440 11.83 -0.53 18.00
N PRO A 441 11.40 -0.03 16.83
CA PRO A 441 10.24 -0.57 16.13
C PRO A 441 10.44 -2.02 15.71
N LEU A 442 9.35 -2.79 15.75
CA LEU A 442 9.27 -4.14 15.23
C LEU A 442 8.83 -4.13 13.78
N HIS A 443 9.56 -4.89 12.96
CA HIS A 443 9.23 -5.08 11.56
C HIS A 443 8.32 -6.30 11.42
N LYS A 444 7.09 -6.05 10.96
CA LYS A 444 6.07 -7.08 10.81
C LYS A 444 6.02 -7.52 9.34
N PRO A 445 6.02 -8.83 9.06
CA PRO A 445 5.92 -9.32 7.68
C PRO A 445 4.52 -9.16 7.08
N LEU A 446 3.50 -9.13 7.94
CA LEU A 446 2.08 -8.88 7.65
C LEU A 446 1.51 -8.03 8.79
N ASP A 447 0.31 -7.47 8.61
CA ASP A 447 -0.33 -6.56 9.58
C ASP A 447 -0.55 -7.22 10.96
N THR A 448 -0.76 -8.54 11.00
CA THR A 448 -1.05 -9.30 12.22
C THR A 448 0.12 -10.18 12.66
N LEU A 449 0.45 -10.14 13.95
CA LEU A 449 1.35 -11.09 14.60
C LEU A 449 0.56 -12.05 15.49
N ASN A 450 1.01 -13.30 15.57
CA ASN A 450 0.47 -14.32 16.47
C ASN A 450 0.97 -14.11 17.89
N LEU A 451 0.42 -13.09 18.55
CA LEU A 451 0.82 -12.70 19.89
C LEU A 451 0.34 -13.74 20.93
N PRO A 452 1.25 -14.35 21.70
CA PRO A 452 0.87 -15.15 22.86
C PRO A 452 0.50 -14.23 24.04
N THR A 453 -0.12 -14.79 25.09
CA THR A 453 -0.21 -14.10 26.38
C THR A 453 1.19 -13.66 26.82
N LEU A 454 1.33 -12.40 27.21
CA LEU A 454 2.58 -11.85 27.70
C LEU A 454 2.58 -11.78 29.23
N THR A 455 3.69 -12.14 29.85
CA THR A 455 3.86 -12.06 31.31
C THR A 455 5.03 -11.15 31.67
N LEU A 456 4.78 -10.19 32.55
CA LEU A 456 5.78 -9.36 33.19
C LEU A 456 6.43 -10.13 34.35
N HIS A 457 7.74 -10.26 34.31
CA HIS A 457 8.55 -10.78 35.41
C HIS A 457 9.51 -9.71 35.92
N PHE A 458 9.75 -9.70 37.23
CA PHE A 458 10.81 -8.90 37.83
C PHE A 458 11.85 -9.84 38.44
N ARG A 459 13.06 -9.85 37.88
CA ARG A 459 14.19 -10.69 38.31
C ARG A 459 15.45 -9.85 38.39
N ASP A 460 16.16 -9.93 39.52
CA ASP A 460 17.46 -9.27 39.72
C ASP A 460 17.47 -7.76 39.39
N GLY A 461 16.39 -7.05 39.70
CA GLY A 461 16.28 -5.61 39.43
C GLY A 461 15.87 -5.25 38.01
N ILE A 462 15.54 -6.24 37.18
CA ILE A 462 15.20 -6.08 35.76
C ILE A 462 13.78 -6.59 35.52
N TRP A 463 12.99 -5.77 34.83
CA TRP A 463 11.72 -6.17 34.25
C TRP A 463 11.94 -6.86 32.92
N GLN A 464 11.29 -8.01 32.74
CA GLN A 464 11.30 -8.80 31.52
C GLN A 464 9.88 -9.06 31.08
N VAL A 465 9.62 -8.90 29.78
CA VAL A 465 8.37 -9.34 29.16
C VAL A 465 8.64 -10.61 28.39
N VAL A 466 7.96 -11.69 28.76
CA VAL A 466 8.12 -13.00 28.13
C VAL A 466 6.78 -13.54 27.65
N PRO A 467 6.74 -14.32 26.58
CA PRO A 467 5.53 -15.02 26.15
C PRO A 467 5.28 -16.24 27.05
N GLU A 468 4.02 -16.48 27.43
CA GLU A 468 3.62 -17.56 28.34
C GLU A 468 4.02 -18.95 27.82
N ASN A 469 3.98 -19.14 26.50
CA ASN A 469 4.31 -20.41 25.85
C ASN A 469 5.82 -20.63 25.63
N ASN A 470 6.68 -19.63 25.89
CA ASN A 470 8.13 -19.75 25.73
C ASN A 470 8.88 -18.74 26.61
N THR A 471 8.99 -19.03 27.90
CA THR A 471 9.63 -18.15 28.88
C THR A 471 11.14 -17.97 28.66
N ALA A 472 11.77 -18.77 27.80
CA ALA A 472 13.19 -18.62 27.45
C ALA A 472 13.45 -17.42 26.52
N LYS A 473 12.41 -16.92 25.84
CA LYS A 473 12.56 -15.81 24.90
C LYS A 473 12.04 -14.50 25.49
N VAL A 474 12.96 -13.59 25.77
CA VAL A 474 12.63 -12.25 26.25
C VAL A 474 12.27 -11.34 25.07
N ILE A 475 11.09 -10.70 25.14
CA ILE A 475 10.64 -9.73 24.14
C ILE A 475 11.32 -8.38 24.37
N VAL A 476 11.33 -7.93 25.62
CA VAL A 476 12.01 -6.72 26.05
C VAL A 476 12.41 -6.86 27.51
N GLU A 477 13.59 -6.36 27.86
CA GLU A 477 14.07 -6.27 29.24
C GLU A 477 14.72 -4.93 29.55
N LYS A 478 14.36 -4.35 30.68
CA LYS A 478 14.93 -3.11 31.24
C LYS A 478 14.72 -3.03 32.73
N SER A 479 15.57 -2.25 33.41
CA SER A 479 15.37 -1.90 34.81
C SER A 479 14.13 -1.03 35.05
N ASP A 480 13.78 -0.16 34.09
CA ASP A 480 12.59 0.69 34.14
C ASP A 480 11.38 -0.01 33.48
N LEU A 481 10.35 -0.30 34.28
CA LEU A 481 9.10 -0.89 33.81
C LEU A 481 8.44 -0.01 32.73
N VAL A 482 8.54 1.31 32.84
CA VAL A 482 7.96 2.25 31.86
C VAL A 482 8.49 1.97 30.46
N HIS A 483 9.76 1.59 30.31
CA HIS A 483 10.35 1.25 29.02
C HIS A 483 9.73 -0.03 28.44
N CYS A 484 9.51 -1.06 29.27
CA CYS A 484 8.83 -2.28 28.83
C CYS A 484 7.39 -1.99 28.37
N LEU A 485 6.65 -1.16 29.12
CA LEU A 485 5.27 -0.78 28.79
C LEU A 485 5.20 0.06 27.50
N ALA A 486 6.11 1.02 27.34
CA ALA A 486 6.26 1.82 26.13
C ALA A 486 6.58 0.93 24.92
N TYR A 487 7.48 -0.04 25.08
CA TYR A 487 7.82 -1.01 24.03
C TYR A 487 6.59 -1.82 23.58
N LEU A 488 5.78 -2.30 24.52
CA LEU A 488 4.56 -3.05 24.20
C LEU A 488 3.52 -2.20 23.48
N SER A 489 3.28 -0.96 23.94
CA SER A 489 2.34 -0.05 23.28
C SER A 489 2.82 0.32 21.88
N TRP A 490 4.07 0.79 21.76
CA TRP A 490 4.63 1.31 20.52
C TRP A 490 4.68 0.27 19.39
N ASN A 491 4.88 -1.00 19.75
CA ASN A 491 4.92 -2.09 18.78
C ASN A 491 3.56 -2.78 18.55
N GLY A 492 2.50 -2.31 19.20
CA GLY A 492 1.17 -2.92 19.10
C GLY A 492 1.14 -4.36 19.65
N LEU A 493 1.86 -4.61 20.74
CA LEU A 493 1.95 -5.90 21.44
C LEU A 493 1.06 -5.95 22.69
N TYR A 494 0.12 -5.02 22.83
CA TYR A 494 -0.79 -4.97 23.96
C TYR A 494 -2.24 -5.14 23.50
N PHE A 495 -2.87 -6.20 24.00
CA PHE A 495 -4.31 -6.41 23.91
C PHE A 495 -4.90 -6.55 25.32
N PRO A 496 -6.02 -5.89 25.63
CA PRO A 496 -6.69 -6.04 26.92
C PRO A 496 -6.94 -7.52 27.25
N GLY A 497 -6.54 -7.94 28.45
CA GLY A 497 -6.68 -9.33 28.92
C GLY A 497 -5.56 -10.30 28.54
N GLN A 498 -4.62 -9.90 27.67
CA GLN A 498 -3.48 -10.75 27.26
C GLN A 498 -2.15 -10.38 27.95
N LEU A 499 -2.16 -9.43 28.88
CA LEU A 499 -1.00 -9.08 29.70
C LEU A 499 -1.21 -9.54 31.13
N ARG A 500 -0.25 -10.31 31.65
CA ARG A 500 -0.20 -10.81 33.03
C ARG A 500 1.06 -10.29 33.72
N MET A 501 1.09 -10.40 35.05
CA MET A 501 2.27 -10.11 35.85
C MET A 501 2.47 -11.23 36.86
N ALA A 502 3.68 -11.77 36.89
CA ALA A 502 4.08 -12.71 37.92
C ALA A 502 4.24 -11.97 39.27
N PRO A 503 4.16 -12.69 40.41
CA PRO A 503 4.48 -12.11 41.71
C PRO A 503 5.83 -11.40 41.67
N ASN A 504 5.86 -10.16 42.17
CA ASN A 504 7.04 -9.31 42.14
C ASN A 504 7.22 -8.61 43.50
N LYS A 505 8.45 -8.15 43.78
CA LYS A 505 8.81 -7.48 45.04
C LYS A 505 8.70 -5.94 44.96
N THR A 506 8.12 -5.41 43.89
CA THR A 506 7.98 -3.97 43.67
C THR A 506 6.58 -3.50 44.10
N TYR A 507 6.29 -2.20 43.96
CA TYR A 507 4.95 -1.65 44.20
C TYR A 507 4.09 -1.63 42.92
N ALA A 508 4.59 -2.20 41.80
CA ALA A 508 3.83 -2.28 40.56
C ALA A 508 2.55 -3.13 40.74
N THR A 509 1.41 -2.58 40.30
CA THR A 509 0.12 -3.27 40.30
C THR A 509 -0.42 -3.42 38.87
N MET A 510 -1.18 -4.50 38.61
CA MET A 510 -1.80 -4.69 37.30
C MET A 510 -2.74 -3.55 36.87
N PRO A 511 -3.60 -3.00 37.74
CA PRO A 511 -4.45 -1.85 37.38
C PRO A 511 -3.64 -0.63 36.90
N GLU A 512 -2.56 -0.28 37.61
CA GLU A 512 -1.73 0.86 37.24
C GLU A 512 -0.90 0.61 35.97
N ILE A 513 -0.44 -0.63 35.75
CA ILE A 513 0.18 -1.04 34.49
C ILE A 513 -0.77 -0.87 33.30
N ILE A 514 -2.02 -1.32 33.45
CA ILE A 514 -3.06 -1.18 32.42
C ILE A 514 -3.39 0.30 32.17
N ASN A 515 -3.54 1.08 33.23
CA ASN A 515 -3.78 2.52 33.14
C ASN A 515 -2.66 3.25 32.39
N LEU A 516 -1.41 2.95 32.72
CA LEU A 516 -0.25 3.57 32.08
C LEU A 516 -0.13 3.16 30.62
N ILE A 517 -0.21 1.87 30.26
CA ILE A 517 -0.16 1.44 28.85
C ILE A 517 -1.27 2.12 28.04
N ARG A 518 -2.50 2.15 28.55
CA ARG A 518 -3.61 2.82 27.86
C ARG A 518 -3.28 4.28 27.61
N ARG A 519 -2.72 4.97 28.61
CA ARG A 519 -2.33 6.38 28.48
C ARG A 519 -1.19 6.58 27.48
N ILE A 520 -0.20 5.68 27.43
CA ILE A 520 0.86 5.70 26.42
C ILE A 520 0.25 5.56 25.02
N ASN A 521 -0.67 4.61 24.83
CA ASN A 521 -1.34 4.40 23.55
C ASN A 521 -2.21 5.60 23.14
N GLU A 522 -2.96 6.21 24.06
CA GLU A 522 -3.72 7.44 23.79
C GLU A 522 -2.85 8.62 23.31
N ILE A 523 -1.63 8.75 23.84
CA ILE A 523 -0.74 9.90 23.55
C ILE A 523 0.07 9.67 22.27
N PHE A 524 0.64 8.47 22.12
CA PHE A 524 1.63 8.16 21.09
C PHE A 524 1.10 7.20 20.01
N GLY A 525 0.11 6.37 20.32
CA GLY A 525 -0.38 5.32 19.42
C GLY A 525 0.61 4.17 19.24
N VAL A 526 0.63 3.63 18.03
CA VAL A 526 1.52 2.56 17.57
C VAL A 526 2.44 3.14 16.51
N TYR A 527 3.65 2.59 16.39
CA TYR A 527 4.62 2.99 15.38
C TYR A 527 4.03 2.93 13.96
N ASP A 528 3.99 4.08 13.29
CA ASP A 528 3.67 4.21 11.87
C ASP A 528 4.46 5.35 11.24
N VAL A 529 5.65 5.04 10.73
CA VAL A 529 6.51 6.01 10.02
C VAL A 529 5.92 6.47 8.69
N SER A 530 4.96 5.74 8.12
CA SER A 530 4.32 6.12 6.87
C SER A 530 3.32 7.26 7.05
N SER A 531 2.78 7.42 8.27
CA SER A 531 1.90 8.52 8.65
C SER A 531 2.61 9.86 8.88
N ILE A 532 3.95 9.85 8.98
CA ILE A 532 4.74 11.05 9.26
C ILE A 532 4.98 11.82 7.95
N ASP A 533 4.62 13.11 7.96
CA ASP A 533 4.86 14.04 6.85
C ASP A 533 6.34 14.08 6.47
N PHE A 534 6.60 14.06 5.16
CA PHE A 534 7.95 14.15 4.60
C PHE A 534 8.70 15.41 5.02
N GLU A 535 8.01 16.53 5.20
CA GLU A 535 8.62 17.80 5.65
C GLU A 535 9.32 17.67 7.01
N ASN A 536 8.83 16.80 7.88
CA ASN A 536 9.47 16.55 9.17
C ASN A 536 10.86 15.92 9.01
N PHE A 537 11.05 15.08 8.00
CA PHE A 537 12.34 14.48 7.71
C PHE A 537 13.29 15.44 7.00
N LEU A 538 12.85 16.62 6.53
CA LEU A 538 13.76 17.67 6.06
C LEU A 538 14.33 18.51 7.21
N ARG A 539 13.65 18.54 8.35
CA ARG A 539 14.10 19.24 9.57
C ARG A 539 14.94 18.34 10.48
N PRO A 540 15.89 18.89 11.25
CA PRO A 540 16.56 18.15 12.31
C PRO A 540 15.57 17.59 13.33
N ALA A 541 15.92 16.44 13.92
CA ALA A 541 15.10 15.80 14.94
C ALA A 541 14.93 16.70 16.17
N HIS A 542 13.68 16.95 16.56
CA HIS A 542 13.33 17.70 17.77
C HIS A 542 12.12 17.06 18.46
N ILE A 543 12.04 17.19 19.78
CA ILE A 543 10.95 16.58 20.58
C ILE A 543 9.67 17.39 20.37
N GLU A 544 8.58 16.71 20.04
CA GLU A 544 7.24 17.31 19.88
C GLU A 544 6.31 16.94 21.05
N LYS A 545 6.48 15.75 21.61
CA LYS A 545 5.66 15.26 22.74
C LYS A 545 6.53 14.76 23.87
N LEU A 546 6.13 15.10 25.10
CA LEU A 546 6.79 14.73 26.34
C LEU A 546 5.75 14.18 27.32
N PHE A 547 5.93 12.94 27.77
CA PHE A 547 5.09 12.31 28.78
C PHE A 547 5.92 11.96 30.02
N ILE A 548 5.64 12.66 31.12
CA ILE A 548 6.41 12.56 32.36
C ILE A 548 5.64 11.71 33.38
N ILE A 549 6.27 10.64 33.82
CA ILE A 549 5.70 9.63 34.71
C ILE A 549 6.46 9.67 36.03
N ILE A 550 5.72 9.89 37.12
CA ILE A 550 6.29 10.25 38.41
C ILE A 550 6.14 9.06 39.38
N ASN A 551 7.26 8.62 39.96
CA ASN A 551 7.32 7.59 41.01
C ASN A 551 6.58 6.27 40.70
N PHE A 552 6.48 5.88 39.42
CA PHE A 552 5.76 4.66 39.02
C PHE A 552 6.40 3.38 39.60
N ALA A 553 5.57 2.47 40.10
CA ALA A 553 5.96 1.24 40.78
C ALA A 553 6.85 1.44 42.03
N MET A 554 6.80 2.62 42.65
CA MET A 554 7.55 2.94 43.88
C MET A 554 6.63 3.07 45.10
N ASN A 555 7.23 3.13 46.29
CA ASN A 555 6.48 3.40 47.52
C ASN A 555 5.85 4.79 47.47
N GLN A 556 4.52 4.85 47.63
CA GLN A 556 3.70 6.04 47.45
C GLN A 556 3.50 6.90 48.73
N ASN A 557 4.12 6.53 49.86
CA ASN A 557 3.90 7.20 51.15
C ASN A 557 4.73 8.50 51.34
N SER A 558 5.27 9.08 50.29
CA SER A 558 6.15 10.26 50.33
C SER A 558 5.74 11.25 49.25
N ASP A 559 5.82 12.54 49.54
CA ASP A 559 5.55 13.65 48.62
C ASP A 559 6.77 14.08 47.80
N ASP A 560 7.87 13.31 47.88
CA ASP A 560 9.10 13.56 47.14
C ASP A 560 9.11 12.93 45.75
N ILE A 561 9.72 13.64 44.80
CA ILE A 561 10.00 13.12 43.46
C ILE A 561 11.27 12.27 43.57
N ARG A 562 11.12 10.94 43.56
CA ARG A 562 12.23 9.98 43.69
C ARG A 562 12.71 9.46 42.33
N GLN A 563 11.77 9.29 41.40
CA GLN A 563 12.08 8.89 40.04
C GLN A 563 11.12 9.57 39.06
N LEU A 564 11.68 10.04 37.95
CA LEU A 564 10.94 10.51 36.79
C LEU A 564 11.31 9.63 35.60
N SER A 565 10.32 8.98 35.01
CA SER A 565 10.47 8.32 33.72
C SER A 565 9.80 9.19 32.66
N VAL A 566 10.50 9.46 31.56
CA VAL A 566 10.04 10.37 30.52
C VAL A 566 9.98 9.60 29.21
N ILE A 567 8.79 9.57 28.60
CA ILE A 567 8.60 9.10 27.24
C ILE A 567 8.57 10.34 26.34
N SER A 568 9.46 10.42 25.37
CA SER A 568 9.49 11.54 24.41
C SER A 568 9.37 11.04 22.98
N MET A 569 8.61 11.76 22.15
CA MET A 569 8.50 11.51 20.71
C MET A 569 9.01 12.71 19.93
N ASN A 570 9.86 12.45 18.93
CA ASN A 570 10.35 13.49 18.02
C ASN A 570 9.50 13.58 16.75
N ASN A 571 9.72 14.65 15.97
CA ASN A 571 9.04 14.91 14.70
C ASN A 571 9.31 13.84 13.61
N TRP A 572 10.34 13.01 13.76
CA TRP A 572 10.58 11.86 12.87
C TRP A 572 9.78 10.61 13.26
N GLY A 573 8.99 10.68 14.34
CA GLY A 573 8.25 9.54 14.88
C GLY A 573 9.13 8.55 15.65
N GLU A 574 10.24 8.99 16.24
CA GLU A 574 11.04 8.14 17.14
C GLU A 574 10.59 8.31 18.59
N LEU A 575 10.38 7.19 19.30
CA LEU A 575 9.99 7.16 20.71
C LEU A 575 11.20 6.81 21.59
N PHE A 576 11.43 7.59 22.64
CA PHE A 576 12.53 7.38 23.61
C PHE A 576 11.98 7.27 25.02
N VAL A 577 12.65 6.49 25.87
CA VAL A 577 12.34 6.39 27.31
C VAL A 577 13.59 6.61 28.15
N ASN A 578 13.59 7.71 28.88
CA ASN A 578 14.66 8.13 29.79
C ASN A 578 14.17 8.02 31.24
N SER A 579 15.06 7.59 32.15
CA SER A 579 14.75 7.48 33.57
C SER A 579 15.75 8.30 34.39
N PHE A 580 15.22 9.10 35.31
CA PHE A 580 15.97 10.05 36.12
C PHE A 580 15.70 9.80 37.61
N LYS A 581 16.76 9.46 38.36
CA LYS A 581 16.73 9.36 39.83
C LYS A 581 17.27 10.61 40.53
N GLN A 582 17.89 11.50 39.76
CA GLN A 582 18.48 12.75 40.21
C GLN A 582 17.80 13.89 39.46
N LEU A 583 17.30 14.88 40.19
CA LEU A 583 16.53 15.97 39.60
C LEU A 583 17.40 16.85 38.71
N GLU A 584 18.69 16.99 39.03
CA GLU A 584 19.66 17.77 38.26
C GLU A 584 19.80 17.21 36.83
N LYS A 585 19.84 15.88 36.68
CA LYS A 585 19.91 15.24 35.35
C LYS A 585 18.63 15.43 34.56
N PHE A 586 17.48 15.46 35.23
CA PHE A 586 16.20 15.76 34.59
C PHE A 586 16.15 17.22 34.12
N ASN A 587 16.62 18.16 34.95
CA ASN A 587 16.71 19.57 34.61
C ASN A 587 17.63 19.80 33.40
N SER A 588 18.83 19.22 33.37
CA SER A 588 19.73 19.30 32.21
C SER A 588 19.14 18.64 30.95
N PHE A 589 18.26 17.66 31.11
CA PHE A 589 17.52 17.09 29.98
C PHE A 589 16.47 18.08 29.44
N LEU A 590 15.73 18.77 30.33
CA LEU A 590 14.78 19.81 29.92
C LEU A 590 15.46 21.03 29.29
N GLU A 591 16.63 21.44 29.80
CA GLU A 591 17.43 22.53 29.23
C GLU A 591 17.76 22.28 27.75
N LYS A 592 18.23 21.07 27.42
CA LYS A 592 18.52 20.67 26.04
C LYS A 592 17.28 20.68 25.14
N ILE A 593 16.11 20.40 25.68
CA ILE A 593 14.86 20.49 24.92
C ILE A 593 14.49 21.96 24.68
N SER A 594 14.69 22.82 25.69
CA SER A 594 14.39 24.25 25.60
C SER A 594 15.29 25.02 24.62
N GLU A 595 16.46 24.48 24.27
CA GLU A 595 17.33 25.03 23.21
C GLU A 595 16.65 25.01 21.83
N SER A 596 15.66 24.13 21.64
CA SER A 596 14.87 24.06 20.42
C SER A 596 13.72 25.09 20.47
N SER A 597 13.50 25.82 19.37
CA SER A 597 12.39 26.79 19.25
C SER A 597 11.01 26.16 19.05
N TYR A 598 10.92 24.83 19.02
CA TYR A 598 9.68 24.12 18.78
C TYR A 598 8.84 23.94 20.06
N TYR A 599 7.52 24.10 19.90
CA TYR A 599 6.58 23.83 20.97
C TYR A 599 6.55 22.33 21.32
N VAL A 600 6.55 22.03 22.62
CA VAL A 600 6.49 20.65 23.13
C VAL A 600 5.17 20.42 23.86
N GLU A 601 4.39 19.47 23.37
CA GLU A 601 3.18 19.01 24.05
C GLU A 601 3.54 18.17 25.28
N LYS A 602 3.00 18.53 26.44
CA LYS A 602 3.38 17.97 27.75
C LYS A 602 2.23 17.19 28.38
N PHE A 603 2.53 15.98 28.81
CA PHE A 603 1.62 15.08 29.51
C PHE A 603 2.25 14.63 30.84
N TYR A 604 1.42 14.32 31.83
CA TYR A 604 1.87 13.93 33.16
C TYR A 604 1.08 12.72 33.66
N TYR A 605 1.77 11.83 34.37
CA TYR A 605 1.18 10.67 35.04
C TYR A 605 1.78 10.51 36.44
N ALA A 606 0.90 10.28 37.40
CA ALA A 606 1.23 9.74 38.71
C ALA A 606 0.20 8.65 39.03
N GLU A 607 0.56 7.68 39.85
CA GLU A 607 -0.34 6.58 40.20
C GLU A 607 -1.55 7.11 40.99
N ARG A 608 -2.77 6.68 40.64
CA ARG A 608 -4.01 7.26 41.18
C ARG A 608 -4.17 7.04 42.68
N ASP A 609 -3.62 5.94 43.18
CA ASP A 609 -3.70 5.55 44.59
C ASP A 609 -2.66 6.27 45.48
N ALA A 610 -1.83 7.16 44.89
CA ALA A 610 -0.78 7.84 45.63
C ALA A 610 -1.35 8.85 46.63
N ALA A 611 -0.94 8.71 47.90
CA ALA A 611 -1.40 9.56 49.02
C ALA A 611 -1.21 11.06 48.79
N HIS A 612 -0.24 11.45 47.94
CA HIS A 612 0.08 12.83 47.60
C HIS A 612 -0.01 13.14 46.10
N TYR A 613 -0.84 12.40 45.36
CA TYR A 613 -1.01 12.50 43.90
C TYR A 613 -1.04 13.95 43.38
N GLY A 614 -1.95 14.79 43.90
CA GLY A 614 -2.12 16.16 43.44
C GLY A 614 -0.90 17.05 43.70
N LYS A 615 -0.27 16.91 44.87
CA LYS A 615 0.87 17.74 45.29
C LYS A 615 2.11 17.43 44.44
N ILE A 616 2.40 16.16 44.21
CA ILE A 616 3.54 15.72 43.38
C ILE A 616 3.34 16.18 41.93
N LEU A 617 2.13 16.02 41.39
CA LEU A 617 1.80 16.45 40.03
C LEU A 617 2.02 17.96 39.84
N ILE A 618 1.55 18.78 40.79
CA ILE A 618 1.73 20.25 40.75
C ILE A 618 3.23 20.60 40.82
N LYS A 619 3.98 19.97 41.74
CA LYS A 619 5.43 20.19 41.90
C LYS A 619 6.19 19.87 40.60
N THR A 620 5.87 18.76 39.95
CA THR A 620 6.50 18.38 38.66
C THR A 620 6.08 19.32 37.52
N LYS A 621 4.82 19.76 37.46
CA LYS A 621 4.37 20.73 36.45
C LYS A 621 5.10 22.07 36.59
N TYR A 622 5.20 22.58 37.81
CA TYR A 622 5.94 23.81 38.11
C TYR A 622 7.42 23.70 37.71
N LEU A 623 8.07 22.57 38.02
CA LEU A 623 9.45 22.31 37.61
C LEU A 623 9.61 22.36 36.08
N VAL A 624 8.70 21.74 35.34
CA VAL A 624 8.78 21.69 33.87
C VAL A 624 8.47 23.06 33.25
N SER A 625 7.55 23.84 33.81
CA SER A 625 7.22 25.18 33.30
C SER A 625 8.38 26.18 33.42
N GLN A 626 9.37 25.91 34.28
CA GLN A 626 10.59 26.73 34.34
C GLN A 626 11.47 26.61 33.09
N TYR A 627 11.30 25.55 32.30
CA TYR A 627 12.11 25.26 31.11
C TYR A 627 11.30 25.29 29.81
N LEU A 628 10.05 24.84 29.84
CA LEU A 628 9.20 24.69 28.66
C LEU A 628 7.90 25.46 28.83
N THR A 629 7.67 26.47 27.98
CA THR A 629 6.47 27.34 28.00
C THR A 629 5.20 26.59 27.63
N ASP A 630 4.06 27.03 28.19
CA ASP A 630 2.75 26.46 27.88
C ASP A 630 2.14 27.09 26.63
N ARG A 631 1.27 26.34 25.93
CA ARG A 631 0.72 26.70 24.61
C ARG A 631 0.01 28.06 24.59
N ASN A 632 -0.50 28.50 25.76
CA ASN A 632 -1.27 29.73 25.92
C ASN A 632 -0.42 31.01 25.95
N GLU A 633 0.91 30.93 26.06
CA GLU A 633 1.80 32.11 26.06
C GLU A 633 2.30 32.47 24.65
N LEU A 634 2.31 31.50 23.72
CA LEU A 634 2.76 31.70 22.34
C LEU A 634 1.72 32.39 21.43
N SER A 635 0.45 32.42 21.82
CA SER A 635 -0.61 33.15 21.10
C SER A 635 -0.67 34.65 21.44
N GLY A 636 0.22 35.15 22.32
CA GLY A 636 0.27 36.55 22.75
C GLY A 636 1.23 37.46 21.95
N THR A 637 2.01 36.91 21.01
CA THR A 637 2.98 37.69 20.23
C THR A 637 3.02 37.24 18.78
N GLN A 638 2.04 37.70 18.00
CA GLN A 638 2.17 38.05 16.58
C GLN A 638 0.89 38.79 16.16
N ASN A 639 0.96 40.12 16.25
CA ASN A 639 0.18 41.05 15.43
C ASN A 639 1.04 41.44 14.23
#